data_AF-A0A813ZJ74-F1
#
_entry.id   AF-A0A813ZJ74-F1
#
_cell.length_a   1.000
_cell.length_b   1.000
_cell.length_c   1.000
_cell.angle_alpha   90.00
_cell.angle_beta   90.00
_cell.angle_gamma   90.00
#
_symmetry.space_group_name_H-M   'P 1'
#
loop_
_entity.id
_entity.type
_entity.pdbx_description
1 polymer ?
#
loop_
_entity_poly.entity_id
_entity_poly.type
_entity_poly.pdbx_seq_one_letter_code
_entity_poly.pdbx_strand_id
1 'polypeptide(L)'
;MVTDTQEKNSSVISNGNDNHEEKQYLNLVREIITKGLEKSDRTGIGTRSMFGPSNMRFNLRNGCFPLLTTKRVFWRGVVEELLWIISGKTDAKILDGKNVKIWNDNGTREFLDKLGFTQREEGDLGPVYGFQWRHCGAKYIDCKTDYTGQGIDQLAELIRLIKTDPNSRRLILCAWNVGQLSEMALPPCHVLCQFNVSPSNELSCLMFQRSCDLGLGVPFNIASYSLLTYMLAHVCNLVPGDFIYSMGDAHVYLNHIEPLLEQIEREPRPFPTLTIVNKRTSIDDFTIDDFKLENYLPYGPIKMQMACPDKIYLYLTNDMHLFTLTAKRKKEVDNSKTREKYFLDKKSNVSSLSDNMSTPEKNIKELMEYRHLGRTGLKVTFGEQMDANEAYTCMKVAYDNGCNFFDNAEVYSLGKAETVMGQVLKRMFEEDGIQRSDLVISTKLFWGTPYYHAQANKANLKGLSRKRIIEGMRGSLQRLNLEYVDIVFAHRPDTHTPMDEIVRGFNWLIDQGYTFYWGTSEWTAEQIRQAWEIADKLNLIGPCAEQPQYNMLHRTRFEVEYAPLYKSPIEYGTTIWSPLASGLLTGKYSSRKLEGADSRLGLTGSLSWLRQQFEAGQGLNGLEEKNVDRIMEVVENLRPIADKLGATLAQLCLAWAAKNPHVSTVITGASRSSQIVENFKALTFVSKLTPEILEEIEQVLKNKPKHPYDWTLMN
;
A
#
# COMPACT_ATOMS: atom_id res chain seq x y z
N MET A 1 63.79 3.29 -51.56
CA MET A 1 64.44 3.64 -50.27
C MET A 1 63.32 4.09 -49.35
N VAL A 2 62.91 3.32 -48.32
CA VAL A 2 63.64 3.08 -47.04
C VAL A 2 63.85 4.44 -46.36
N THR A 3 63.35 4.80 -45.17
CA THR A 3 62.67 4.20 -44.01
C THR A 3 62.28 5.41 -43.12
N ASP A 4 61.13 5.43 -42.43
CA ASP A 4 60.95 4.99 -41.03
C ASP A 4 61.80 5.82 -40.04
N THR A 5 61.24 6.63 -39.13
CA THR A 5 60.86 6.32 -37.74
C THR A 5 60.86 7.68 -37.00
N GLN A 6 60.16 8.02 -35.92
CA GLN A 6 59.43 7.35 -34.85
C GLN A 6 58.68 8.50 -34.13
N GLU A 7 57.38 8.40 -33.93
CA GLU A 7 56.79 8.94 -32.70
C GLU A 7 55.60 8.06 -32.30
N LYS A 8 55.85 7.28 -31.24
CA LYS A 8 54.94 6.32 -30.63
C LYS A 8 54.17 7.00 -29.51
N ASN A 9 52.92 6.56 -29.39
CA ASN A 9 52.10 6.50 -28.18
C ASN A 9 51.57 7.84 -27.63
N SER A 10 50.32 8.16 -27.98
CA SER A 10 49.22 8.23 -26.98
C SER A 10 47.88 8.58 -27.64
N SER A 11 46.81 7.99 -27.10
CA SER A 11 45.38 8.30 -27.36
C SER A 11 44.67 7.66 -28.57
N VAL A 12 44.65 6.33 -28.62
CA VAL A 12 43.38 5.65 -28.90
C VAL A 12 42.60 5.64 -27.59
N ILE A 13 41.78 6.67 -27.36
CA ILE A 13 40.72 6.64 -26.36
C ILE A 13 39.40 6.49 -27.13
N SER A 14 38.72 5.41 -26.79
CA SER A 14 37.46 4.90 -27.34
C SER A 14 36.32 5.92 -27.39
N ASN A 15 35.78 6.17 -28.58
CA ASN A 15 34.39 6.56 -28.75
C ASN A 15 33.50 5.31 -28.60
N GLY A 16 33.06 5.00 -27.39
CA GLY A 16 32.28 3.80 -27.06
C GLY A 16 30.76 3.98 -27.13
N ASN A 17 30.15 3.56 -28.23
CA ASN A 17 28.92 2.76 -28.32
C ASN A 17 27.67 3.13 -27.46
N ASP A 18 27.03 4.28 -27.70
CA ASP A 18 25.83 4.68 -26.93
C ASP A 18 24.49 4.07 -27.42
N ASN A 19 24.45 3.31 -28.54
CA ASN A 19 23.22 2.95 -29.28
C ASN A 19 22.71 1.49 -29.14
N HIS A 20 23.09 0.73 -28.10
CA HIS A 20 22.65 -0.67 -27.99
C HIS A 20 21.12 -0.81 -27.83
N GLU A 21 20.47 -1.69 -28.62
CA GLU A 21 19.00 -1.83 -28.65
C GLU A 21 18.39 -2.26 -27.31
N GLU A 22 19.09 -3.05 -26.49
CA GLU A 22 18.69 -3.40 -25.11
C GLU A 22 18.45 -2.17 -24.22
N LYS A 23 19.07 -1.02 -24.52
CA LYS A 23 18.82 0.22 -23.77
C LYS A 23 17.37 0.67 -23.88
N GLN A 24 16.62 0.29 -24.91
CA GLN A 24 15.18 0.58 -25.01
C GLN A 24 14.41 -0.06 -23.83
N TYR A 25 14.68 -1.34 -23.54
CA TYR A 25 14.10 -2.05 -22.41
C TYR A 25 14.57 -1.43 -21.08
N LEU A 26 15.88 -1.19 -20.92
CA LEU A 26 16.41 -0.63 -19.66
C LEU A 26 15.89 0.78 -19.38
N ASN A 27 15.81 1.62 -20.41
CA ASN A 27 15.26 2.97 -20.30
C ASN A 27 13.78 2.91 -19.92
N LEU A 28 13.01 1.99 -20.49
CA LEU A 28 11.60 1.80 -20.12
C LEU A 28 11.46 1.30 -18.67
N VAL A 29 12.29 0.36 -18.23
CA VAL A 29 12.35 -0.06 -16.81
C VAL A 29 12.63 1.13 -15.91
N ARG A 30 13.66 1.94 -16.21
CA ARG A 30 13.96 3.17 -15.45
C ARG A 30 12.79 4.13 -15.45
N GLU A 31 12.14 4.32 -16.60
CA GLU A 31 11.02 5.24 -16.72
C GLU A 31 9.80 4.78 -15.92
N ILE A 32 9.47 3.49 -15.94
CA ILE A 32 8.36 2.95 -15.15
C ILE A 32 8.68 3.00 -13.65
N ILE A 33 9.91 2.65 -13.23
CA ILE A 33 10.32 2.75 -11.83
C ILE A 33 10.28 4.20 -11.33
N THR A 34 10.63 5.18 -12.17
CA THR A 34 10.70 6.59 -11.74
C THR A 34 9.36 7.32 -11.88
N LYS A 35 8.69 7.16 -13.02
CA LYS A 35 7.49 7.92 -13.43
C LYS A 35 6.23 7.09 -13.54
N GLY A 36 6.32 5.75 -13.51
CA GLY A 36 5.16 4.87 -13.62
C GLY A 36 4.17 5.08 -12.48
N LEU A 37 2.88 4.99 -12.79
CA LEU A 37 1.77 5.07 -11.84
C LEU A 37 1.70 3.76 -11.06
N GLU A 38 1.75 3.85 -9.74
CA GLU A 38 1.49 2.69 -8.89
C GLU A 38 0.02 2.30 -8.99
N LYS A 39 -0.25 1.00 -9.18
CA LYS A 39 -1.58 0.42 -9.28
C LYS A 39 -1.61 -0.85 -8.44
N SER A 40 -2.72 -1.08 -7.77
CA SER A 40 -3.09 -2.43 -7.34
C SER A 40 -3.31 -3.32 -8.56
N ASP A 41 -2.99 -4.60 -8.45
CA ASP A 41 -3.18 -5.57 -9.52
C ASP A 41 -3.82 -6.85 -8.99
N ARG A 42 -4.22 -7.74 -9.91
CA ARG A 42 -4.89 -9.02 -9.61
C ARG A 42 -4.07 -10.01 -8.76
N THR A 43 -2.77 -9.77 -8.58
CA THR A 43 -1.83 -10.61 -7.85
C THR A 43 -1.67 -10.18 -6.39
N GLY A 44 -2.11 -8.97 -6.02
CA GLY A 44 -2.00 -8.43 -4.66
C GLY A 44 -0.63 -7.86 -4.29
N ILE A 45 0.37 -7.95 -5.18
CA ILE A 45 1.73 -7.39 -4.99
C ILE A 45 1.78 -5.89 -5.33
N GLY A 46 0.95 -5.45 -6.27
CA GLY A 46 0.99 -4.10 -6.80
C GLY A 46 2.08 -3.94 -7.86
N THR A 47 1.88 -2.94 -8.72
CA THR A 47 2.78 -2.64 -9.85
C THR A 47 3.00 -1.15 -9.98
N ARG A 48 4.17 -0.73 -10.46
CA ARG A 48 4.32 0.55 -11.15
C ARG A 48 4.11 0.33 -12.63
N SER A 49 3.26 1.13 -13.25
CA SER A 49 2.81 0.91 -14.62
C SER A 49 2.83 2.18 -15.46
N MET A 50 2.98 2.00 -16.77
CA MET A 50 2.82 3.03 -17.78
C MET A 50 1.93 2.46 -18.89
N PHE A 51 0.91 3.21 -19.25
CA PHE A 51 0.00 2.82 -20.33
C PHE A 51 0.49 3.36 -21.66
N GLY A 52 0.64 2.48 -22.65
CA GLY A 52 1.06 2.84 -24.01
C GLY A 52 2.45 3.50 -24.09
N PRO A 53 3.52 2.91 -23.50
CA PRO A 53 4.86 3.44 -23.67
C PRO A 53 5.31 3.35 -25.14
N SER A 54 6.38 4.08 -25.48
CA SER A 54 7.02 4.00 -26.79
C SER A 54 7.32 2.55 -27.19
N ASN A 55 7.02 2.20 -28.45
CA ASN A 55 7.33 0.88 -28.97
C ASN A 55 8.85 0.62 -28.95
N MET A 56 9.23 -0.61 -28.64
CA MET A 56 10.62 -1.06 -28.83
C MET A 56 10.78 -1.67 -30.22
N ARG A 57 11.95 -1.51 -30.83
CA ARG A 57 12.29 -2.12 -32.12
C ARG A 57 13.63 -2.83 -32.03
N PHE A 58 13.70 -4.05 -32.54
CA PHE A 58 14.89 -4.89 -32.53
C PHE A 58 15.21 -5.37 -33.95
N ASN A 59 16.46 -5.22 -34.36
CA ASN A 59 16.95 -5.69 -35.65
C ASN A 59 17.27 -7.19 -35.58
N LEU A 60 16.68 -7.98 -36.48
CA LEU A 60 16.89 -9.42 -36.57
C LEU A 60 17.80 -9.84 -37.74
N ARG A 61 18.30 -8.89 -38.53
CA ARG A 61 19.14 -9.18 -39.70
C ARG A 61 20.48 -9.77 -39.28
N ASN A 62 21.10 -10.49 -40.21
CA ASN A 62 22.46 -11.05 -40.06
C ASN A 62 22.61 -11.93 -38.80
N GLY A 63 21.54 -12.62 -38.39
CA GLY A 63 21.55 -13.50 -37.23
C GLY A 63 21.47 -12.78 -35.88
N CYS A 64 21.36 -11.44 -35.83
CA CYS A 64 21.19 -10.73 -34.57
C CYS A 64 19.93 -11.20 -33.82
N PHE A 65 20.07 -11.58 -32.56
CA PHE A 65 18.96 -12.11 -31.77
C PHE A 65 18.82 -11.38 -30.43
N PRO A 66 17.74 -10.61 -30.20
CA PRO A 66 17.59 -9.72 -29.05
C PRO A 66 17.25 -10.50 -27.75
N LEU A 67 18.17 -11.34 -27.29
CA LEU A 67 18.12 -11.97 -25.99
C LEU A 67 18.88 -11.13 -24.99
N LEU A 68 18.17 -10.56 -24.01
CA LEU A 68 18.74 -9.63 -23.04
C LEU A 68 20.02 -10.18 -22.40
N THR A 69 21.01 -9.30 -22.24
CA THR A 69 22.34 -9.63 -21.74
C THR A 69 22.57 -9.12 -20.33
N THR A 70 21.86 -8.07 -19.91
CA THR A 70 21.93 -7.52 -18.53
C THR A 70 21.40 -8.49 -17.48
N LYS A 71 20.61 -9.49 -17.86
CA LYS A 71 20.31 -10.68 -17.05
C LYS A 71 20.23 -11.92 -17.93
N ARG A 72 20.56 -13.09 -17.38
CA ARG A 72 20.37 -14.36 -18.09
C ARG A 72 18.87 -14.66 -18.28
N VAL A 73 18.43 -14.79 -19.52
CA VAL A 73 17.08 -15.18 -19.91
C VAL A 73 17.01 -16.70 -20.11
N PHE A 74 15.89 -17.32 -19.73
CA PHE A 74 15.69 -18.77 -19.81
C PHE A 74 15.38 -19.24 -21.25
N TRP A 75 16.41 -19.27 -22.11
CA TRP A 75 16.31 -19.61 -23.54
C TRP A 75 15.54 -20.90 -23.84
N ARG A 76 15.85 -22.00 -23.13
CA ARG A 76 15.15 -23.28 -23.32
C ARG A 76 13.64 -23.12 -23.08
N GLY A 77 13.23 -22.37 -22.06
CA GLY A 77 11.83 -22.07 -21.82
C GLY A 77 11.19 -21.34 -23.00
N VAL A 78 11.87 -20.33 -23.55
CA VAL A 78 11.38 -19.54 -24.71
C VAL A 78 11.07 -20.42 -25.90
N VAL A 79 12.02 -21.30 -26.25
CA VAL A 79 11.86 -22.19 -27.41
C VAL A 79 10.72 -23.19 -27.17
N GLU A 80 10.72 -23.88 -26.03
CA GLU A 80 9.74 -24.93 -25.75
C GLU A 80 8.31 -24.39 -25.60
N GLU A 81 8.13 -23.21 -25.00
CA GLU A 81 6.82 -22.54 -24.95
C GLU A 81 6.34 -22.17 -26.35
N LEU A 82 7.20 -21.58 -27.18
CA LEU A 82 6.80 -21.19 -28.54
C LEU A 82 6.41 -22.41 -29.39
N LEU A 83 7.16 -23.51 -29.30
CA LEU A 83 6.80 -24.77 -29.98
C LEU A 83 5.47 -25.35 -29.44
N TRP A 84 5.22 -25.24 -28.13
CA TRP A 84 3.95 -25.63 -27.53
C TRP A 84 2.76 -24.77 -28.02
N ILE A 85 2.95 -23.45 -28.17
CA ILE A 85 1.94 -22.55 -28.76
C ILE A 85 1.71 -22.92 -30.24
N ILE A 86 2.78 -23.07 -31.03
CA ILE A 86 2.70 -23.41 -32.44
C ILE A 86 1.94 -24.72 -32.63
N SER A 87 2.22 -25.75 -31.83
CA SER A 87 1.54 -27.05 -31.91
C SER A 87 0.08 -27.06 -31.42
N GLY A 88 -0.48 -25.92 -31.05
CA GLY A 88 -1.89 -25.80 -30.67
C GLY A 88 -2.23 -26.34 -29.28
N LYS A 89 -1.21 -26.67 -28.47
CA LYS A 89 -1.40 -27.32 -27.17
C LYS A 89 -1.89 -26.34 -26.10
N THR A 90 -2.60 -26.90 -25.13
CA THR A 90 -3.20 -26.16 -23.99
C THR A 90 -2.96 -26.84 -22.64
N ASP A 91 -2.29 -28.00 -22.62
CA ASP A 91 -1.87 -28.69 -21.40
C ASP A 91 -0.48 -28.22 -20.95
N ALA A 92 -0.42 -27.56 -19.80
CA ALA A 92 0.81 -27.12 -19.15
C ALA A 92 1.74 -28.28 -18.75
N LYS A 93 1.21 -29.50 -18.53
CA LYS A 93 2.03 -30.67 -18.15
C LYS A 93 3.01 -31.10 -19.24
N ILE A 94 2.73 -30.76 -20.50
CA ILE A 94 3.66 -31.00 -21.62
C ILE A 94 4.95 -30.18 -21.41
N LEU A 95 4.82 -28.94 -20.94
CA LEU A 95 5.95 -28.07 -20.64
C LEU A 95 6.65 -28.50 -19.34
N ASP A 96 5.89 -28.86 -18.31
CA ASP A 96 6.44 -29.35 -17.05
C ASP A 96 7.28 -30.63 -17.24
N GLY A 97 6.81 -31.56 -18.09
CA GLY A 97 7.55 -32.76 -18.49
C GLY A 97 8.87 -32.48 -19.22
N LYS A 98 9.05 -31.26 -19.76
CA LYS A 98 10.31 -30.77 -20.35
C LYS A 98 11.13 -29.90 -19.40
N ASN A 99 10.74 -29.84 -18.13
CA ASN A 99 11.28 -29.00 -17.06
C ASN A 99 11.12 -27.49 -17.34
N VAL A 100 9.99 -27.11 -17.97
CA VAL A 100 9.61 -25.72 -18.23
C VAL A 100 8.37 -25.39 -17.40
N LYS A 101 8.56 -24.66 -16.30
CA LYS A 101 7.56 -24.50 -15.23
C LYS A 101 6.77 -23.19 -15.24
N ILE A 102 6.88 -22.42 -16.33
CA ILE A 102 6.35 -21.05 -16.42
C ILE A 102 4.80 -20.98 -16.35
N TRP A 103 4.11 -22.08 -16.67
CA TRP A 103 2.65 -22.20 -16.62
C TRP A 103 2.13 -22.94 -15.38
N ASN A 104 3.01 -23.52 -14.55
CA ASN A 104 2.60 -24.44 -13.48
C ASN A 104 1.63 -23.78 -12.51
N ASP A 105 1.91 -22.55 -12.07
CA ASP A 105 1.08 -21.85 -11.11
C ASP A 105 -0.31 -21.48 -11.68
N ASN A 106 -0.47 -21.40 -13.00
CA ASN A 106 -1.75 -21.14 -13.67
C ASN A 106 -2.54 -22.42 -13.98
N GLY A 107 -1.91 -23.58 -13.85
CA GLY A 107 -2.52 -24.88 -14.13
C GLY A 107 -2.88 -25.68 -12.88
N THR A 108 -2.61 -25.18 -11.67
CA THR A 108 -2.85 -25.92 -10.43
C THR A 108 -4.34 -26.13 -10.17
N ARG A 109 -4.67 -27.21 -9.44
CA ARG A 109 -6.06 -27.47 -9.00
C ARG A 109 -6.68 -26.26 -8.30
N GLU A 110 -5.95 -25.67 -7.37
CA GLU A 110 -6.38 -24.51 -6.58
C GLU A 110 -6.71 -23.30 -7.46
N PHE A 111 -5.82 -22.96 -8.41
CA PHE A 111 -6.03 -21.80 -9.28
C PHE A 111 -7.22 -22.02 -10.24
N LEU A 112 -7.36 -23.23 -10.79
CA LEU A 112 -8.49 -23.58 -11.66
C LEU A 112 -9.83 -23.55 -10.90
N ASP A 113 -9.87 -24.03 -9.67
CA ASP A 113 -11.07 -24.01 -8.82
C ASP A 113 -11.51 -22.58 -8.49
N LYS A 114 -10.56 -21.69 -8.20
CA LYS A 114 -10.81 -20.27 -7.96
C LYS A 114 -11.47 -19.56 -9.15
N LEU A 115 -11.20 -20.03 -10.36
CA LEU A 115 -11.81 -19.54 -11.60
C LEU A 115 -13.16 -20.21 -11.93
N GLY A 116 -13.60 -21.17 -11.11
CA GLY A 116 -14.83 -21.95 -11.33
C GLY A 116 -14.66 -23.17 -12.24
N PHE A 117 -13.43 -23.51 -12.65
CA PHE A 117 -13.15 -24.65 -13.52
C PHE A 117 -12.99 -25.97 -12.74
N THR A 118 -13.95 -26.29 -11.89
CA THR A 118 -13.90 -27.45 -10.97
C THR A 118 -13.85 -28.81 -11.65
N GLN A 119 -14.32 -28.89 -12.91
CA GLN A 119 -14.32 -30.12 -13.72
C GLN A 119 -13.14 -30.23 -14.67
N ARG A 120 -12.34 -29.17 -14.82
CA ARG A 120 -11.19 -29.11 -15.74
C ARG A 120 -10.01 -29.87 -15.14
N GLU A 121 -9.28 -30.67 -15.91
CA GLU A 121 -8.11 -31.37 -15.38
C GLU A 121 -6.98 -30.40 -14.97
N GLU A 122 -6.19 -30.76 -13.96
CA GLU A 122 -5.00 -29.98 -13.59
C GLU A 122 -4.02 -29.93 -14.78
N GLY A 123 -3.51 -28.75 -15.09
CA GLY A 123 -2.67 -28.47 -16.25
C GLY A 123 -3.44 -28.02 -17.49
N ASP A 124 -4.75 -28.25 -17.59
CA ASP A 124 -5.57 -27.73 -18.69
C ASP A 124 -5.80 -26.23 -18.50
N LEU A 125 -5.25 -25.42 -19.42
CA LEU A 125 -5.33 -23.96 -19.36
C LEU A 125 -6.56 -23.38 -20.09
N GLY A 126 -7.40 -24.22 -20.69
CA GLY A 126 -8.49 -23.79 -21.57
C GLY A 126 -8.00 -23.37 -22.96
N PRO A 127 -8.85 -22.71 -23.77
CA PRO A 127 -8.55 -22.33 -25.16
C PRO A 127 -7.61 -21.12 -25.25
N VAL A 128 -6.41 -21.21 -24.68
CA VAL A 128 -5.37 -20.16 -24.68
C VAL A 128 -4.63 -20.08 -26.03
N TYR A 129 -3.45 -19.43 -26.08
CA TYR A 129 -2.70 -19.06 -27.29
C TYR A 129 -2.71 -20.08 -28.41
N GLY A 130 -2.19 -21.30 -28.17
CA GLY A 130 -2.02 -22.29 -29.23
C GLY A 130 -3.36 -22.71 -29.83
N PHE A 131 -4.36 -22.92 -28.99
CA PHE A 131 -5.72 -23.21 -29.46
C PHE A 131 -6.26 -22.09 -30.35
N GLN A 132 -6.08 -20.82 -29.96
CA GLN A 132 -6.52 -19.72 -30.80
C GLN A 132 -5.74 -19.62 -32.11
N TRP A 133 -4.45 -19.95 -32.13
CA TRP A 133 -3.65 -19.91 -33.36
C TRP A 133 -4.02 -21.02 -34.35
N ARG A 134 -4.38 -22.20 -33.88
CA ARG A 134 -4.61 -23.39 -34.71
C ARG A 134 -6.09 -23.75 -34.91
N HIS A 135 -6.96 -23.33 -34.00
CA HIS A 135 -8.35 -23.77 -33.88
C HIS A 135 -9.32 -22.64 -33.51
N CYS A 136 -9.04 -21.40 -33.93
CA CYS A 136 -9.85 -20.23 -33.56
C CYS A 136 -11.34 -20.45 -33.88
N GLY A 137 -12.21 -20.24 -32.89
CA GLY A 137 -13.66 -20.40 -33.04
C GLY A 137 -14.17 -21.84 -32.94
N ALA A 138 -13.29 -22.85 -32.78
CA ALA A 138 -13.72 -24.19 -32.40
C ALA A 138 -14.26 -24.20 -30.96
N LYS A 139 -15.25 -25.06 -30.69
CA LYS A 139 -15.77 -25.27 -29.34
C LYS A 139 -14.72 -26.02 -28.53
N TYR A 140 -14.24 -25.42 -27.44
CA TYR A 140 -13.32 -26.09 -26.54
C TYR A 140 -14.03 -27.16 -25.71
N ILE A 141 -13.38 -28.31 -25.55
CA ILE A 141 -13.81 -29.43 -24.71
C ILE A 141 -12.82 -29.58 -23.55
N ASP A 142 -11.60 -30.02 -23.86
CA ASP A 142 -10.48 -30.15 -22.92
C ASP A 142 -9.12 -30.11 -23.65
N CYS A 143 -8.02 -30.20 -22.90
CA CYS A 143 -6.66 -30.19 -23.44
C CYS A 143 -6.19 -31.48 -24.13
N LYS A 144 -7.01 -32.56 -24.09
CA LYS A 144 -6.70 -33.88 -24.67
C LYS A 144 -7.45 -34.16 -25.97
N THR A 145 -8.52 -33.42 -26.22
CA THR A 145 -9.36 -33.51 -27.40
C THR A 145 -8.55 -33.22 -28.67
N ASP A 146 -8.78 -34.02 -29.70
CA ASP A 146 -8.25 -33.75 -31.03
C ASP A 146 -9.10 -32.71 -31.76
N TYR A 147 -8.53 -31.53 -31.98
CA TYR A 147 -9.16 -30.42 -32.69
C TYR A 147 -8.78 -30.36 -34.18
N THR A 148 -8.17 -31.41 -34.74
CA THR A 148 -7.80 -31.45 -36.16
C THR A 148 -8.99 -31.12 -37.06
N GLY A 149 -8.80 -30.13 -37.94
CA GLY A 149 -9.84 -29.66 -38.87
C GLY A 149 -10.95 -28.83 -38.24
N GLN A 150 -10.88 -28.51 -36.94
CA GLN A 150 -11.85 -27.67 -36.24
C GLN A 150 -11.37 -26.23 -36.13
N GLY A 151 -12.30 -25.28 -36.32
CA GLY A 151 -12.01 -23.85 -36.23
C GLY A 151 -11.19 -23.33 -37.42
N ILE A 152 -10.52 -22.19 -37.21
CA ILE A 152 -9.66 -21.54 -38.20
C ILE A 152 -8.20 -21.67 -37.75
N ASP A 153 -7.37 -22.32 -38.58
CA ASP A 153 -5.91 -22.35 -38.41
C ASP A 153 -5.30 -21.05 -38.96
N GLN A 154 -5.22 -20.05 -38.09
CA GLN A 154 -4.67 -18.74 -38.41
C GLN A 154 -3.19 -18.82 -38.79
N LEU A 155 -2.42 -19.74 -38.19
CA LEU A 155 -0.99 -19.89 -38.46
C LEU A 155 -0.74 -20.50 -39.85
N ALA A 156 -1.49 -21.54 -40.21
CA ALA A 156 -1.42 -22.11 -41.55
C ALA A 156 -1.84 -21.10 -42.62
N GLU A 157 -2.91 -20.34 -42.37
CA GLU A 157 -3.38 -19.30 -43.29
C GLU A 157 -2.37 -18.14 -43.42
N LEU A 158 -1.75 -17.73 -42.32
CA LEU A 158 -0.67 -16.75 -42.33
C LEU A 158 0.49 -17.22 -43.23
N ILE A 159 0.99 -18.44 -43.03
CA ILE A 159 2.10 -18.99 -43.83
C ILE A 159 1.72 -19.06 -45.31
N ARG A 160 0.48 -19.49 -45.61
CA ARG A 160 -0.04 -19.51 -46.98
C ARG A 160 -0.03 -18.11 -47.57
N LEU A 161 -0.58 -17.12 -46.86
CA LEU A 161 -0.64 -15.73 -47.32
C LEU A 161 0.75 -15.11 -47.50
N ILE A 162 1.70 -15.33 -46.59
CA ILE A 162 3.09 -14.87 -46.77
C ILE A 162 3.67 -15.39 -48.10
N LYS A 163 3.41 -16.66 -48.44
CA LYS A 163 3.91 -17.29 -49.67
C LYS A 163 3.16 -16.84 -50.93
N THR A 164 1.86 -16.62 -50.86
CA THR A 164 1.01 -16.37 -52.05
C THR A 164 0.64 -14.92 -52.27
N ASP A 165 0.56 -14.13 -51.21
CA ASP A 165 0.21 -12.70 -51.22
C ASP A 165 1.02 -11.95 -50.13
N PRO A 166 2.35 -11.83 -50.29
CA PRO A 166 3.23 -11.22 -49.30
C PRO A 166 2.92 -9.73 -49.02
N ASN A 167 2.22 -9.06 -49.93
CA ASN A 167 1.78 -7.66 -49.78
C ASN A 167 0.45 -7.52 -49.03
N SER A 168 -0.16 -8.65 -48.62
CA SER A 168 -1.37 -8.64 -47.82
C SER A 168 -1.17 -7.82 -46.56
N ARG A 169 -2.11 -6.91 -46.30
CA ARG A 169 -2.15 -6.12 -45.05
C ARG A 169 -2.92 -6.82 -43.93
N ARG A 170 -3.18 -8.12 -44.10
CA ARG A 170 -3.99 -8.96 -43.21
C ARG A 170 -3.20 -10.17 -42.67
N LEU A 171 -1.87 -10.13 -42.76
CA LEU A 171 -0.97 -11.14 -42.20
C LEU A 171 -0.97 -11.05 -40.66
N ILE A 172 -2.03 -11.55 -40.01
CA ILE A 172 -2.30 -11.34 -38.58
C ILE A 172 -2.57 -12.67 -37.88
N LEU A 173 -2.03 -12.83 -36.67
CA LEU A 173 -2.50 -13.82 -35.69
C LEU A 173 -3.15 -13.08 -34.52
N CYS A 174 -4.34 -13.51 -34.11
CA CYS A 174 -5.05 -12.96 -32.96
C CYS A 174 -5.42 -14.06 -31.98
N ALA A 175 -4.96 -13.94 -30.73
CA ALA A 175 -5.34 -14.83 -29.64
C ALA A 175 -6.52 -14.27 -28.80
N TRP A 176 -7.00 -13.06 -29.09
CA TRP A 176 -8.09 -12.42 -28.34
C TRP A 176 -9.46 -12.79 -28.87
N ASN A 177 -9.88 -14.01 -28.60
CA ASN A 177 -11.23 -14.45 -28.91
C ASN A 177 -12.19 -14.06 -27.80
N VAL A 178 -12.91 -12.94 -27.98
CA VAL A 178 -13.88 -12.40 -27.02
C VAL A 178 -14.89 -13.45 -26.56
N GLY A 179 -15.34 -14.32 -27.48
CA GLY A 179 -16.32 -15.36 -27.18
C GLY A 179 -15.82 -16.48 -26.27
N GLN A 180 -14.51 -16.62 -26.07
CA GLN A 180 -13.89 -17.69 -25.29
C GLN A 180 -13.04 -17.19 -24.11
N LEU A 181 -13.01 -15.88 -23.83
CA LEU A 181 -12.18 -15.33 -22.74
C LEU A 181 -12.53 -15.93 -21.38
N SER A 182 -13.82 -16.18 -21.12
CA SER A 182 -14.30 -16.80 -19.87
C SER A 182 -13.94 -18.27 -19.73
N GLU A 183 -13.42 -18.91 -20.78
CA GLU A 183 -12.98 -20.30 -20.76
C GLU A 183 -11.48 -20.43 -20.45
N MET A 184 -10.71 -19.34 -20.46
CA MET A 184 -9.25 -19.38 -20.33
C MET A 184 -8.80 -19.27 -18.87
N ALA A 185 -7.82 -20.08 -18.45
CA ALA A 185 -7.20 -19.96 -17.13
C ALA A 185 -6.51 -18.60 -16.95
N LEU A 186 -5.87 -18.11 -17.99
CA LEU A 186 -5.37 -16.73 -18.07
C LEU A 186 -5.55 -16.21 -19.49
N PRO A 187 -6.33 -15.14 -19.71
CA PRO A 187 -6.47 -14.55 -21.04
C PRO A 187 -5.11 -14.15 -21.64
N PRO A 188 -4.88 -14.32 -22.96
CA PRO A 188 -3.61 -14.02 -23.63
C PRO A 188 -3.04 -12.65 -23.30
N CYS A 189 -1.77 -12.59 -22.87
CA CYS A 189 -1.06 -11.33 -22.62
C CYS A 189 -0.59 -10.70 -23.94
N HIS A 190 0.14 -11.44 -24.77
CA HIS A 190 0.49 -11.04 -26.14
C HIS A 190 -0.65 -11.44 -27.08
N VAL A 191 -1.40 -10.42 -27.47
CA VAL A 191 -2.79 -10.53 -27.92
C VAL A 191 -2.87 -10.72 -29.43
N LEU A 192 -2.07 -9.95 -30.15
CA LEU A 192 -2.11 -9.85 -31.61
C LEU A 192 -0.71 -9.62 -32.14
N CYS A 193 -0.34 -10.30 -33.22
CA CYS A 193 0.82 -9.93 -34.02
C CYS A 193 0.46 -9.80 -35.49
N GLN A 194 1.08 -8.83 -36.14
CA GLN A 194 0.96 -8.56 -37.57
C GLN A 194 2.33 -8.65 -38.23
N PHE A 195 2.37 -9.28 -39.39
CA PHE A 195 3.58 -9.44 -40.18
C PHE A 195 3.55 -8.54 -41.40
N ASN A 196 4.74 -8.19 -41.88
CA ASN A 196 4.94 -7.43 -43.11
C ASN A 196 6.14 -7.98 -43.87
N VAL A 197 5.97 -8.27 -45.16
CA VAL A 197 7.07 -8.62 -46.06
C VAL A 197 7.50 -7.35 -46.80
N SER A 198 8.79 -6.99 -46.71
CA SER A 198 9.33 -5.84 -47.42
C SER A 198 9.67 -6.18 -48.88
N PRO A 199 9.85 -5.17 -49.75
CA PRO A 199 10.41 -5.38 -51.09
C PRO A 199 11.82 -6.00 -51.10
N SER A 200 12.57 -5.91 -49.99
CA SER A 200 13.87 -6.56 -49.80
C SER A 200 13.77 -8.01 -49.33
N ASN A 201 12.57 -8.61 -49.39
CA ASN A 201 12.31 -9.99 -48.99
C ASN A 201 12.54 -10.26 -47.49
N GLU A 202 12.36 -9.22 -46.67
CA GLU A 202 12.49 -9.29 -45.21
C GLU A 202 11.12 -9.44 -44.54
N LEU A 203 11.01 -10.39 -43.61
CA LEU A 203 9.82 -10.57 -42.77
C LEU A 203 9.99 -9.79 -41.46
N SER A 204 9.13 -8.81 -41.23
CA SER A 204 9.06 -8.07 -39.96
C SER A 204 7.79 -8.43 -39.20
N CYS A 205 7.82 -8.31 -37.87
CA CYS A 205 6.71 -8.61 -36.98
C CYS A 205 6.44 -7.42 -36.05
N LEU A 206 5.19 -6.95 -35.99
CA LEU A 206 4.68 -6.06 -34.96
C LEU A 206 3.81 -6.86 -34.01
N MET A 207 4.11 -6.87 -32.72
CA MET A 207 3.30 -7.55 -31.69
C MET A 207 2.73 -6.53 -30.71
N PHE A 208 1.46 -6.71 -30.34
CA PHE A 208 0.80 -5.96 -29.29
C PHE A 208 0.54 -6.85 -28.06
N GLN A 209 1.05 -6.41 -26.91
CA GLN A 209 0.83 -7.06 -25.61
C GLN A 209 -0.01 -6.16 -24.72
N ARG A 210 -1.14 -6.66 -24.22
CA ARG A 210 -2.05 -5.86 -23.37
C ARG A 210 -1.50 -5.61 -21.95
N SER A 211 -0.67 -6.51 -21.45
CA SER A 211 -0.18 -6.55 -20.07
C SER A 211 1.24 -7.10 -20.05
N CYS A 212 2.20 -6.27 -19.62
CA CYS A 212 3.62 -6.46 -19.90
C CYS A 212 4.44 -6.35 -18.61
N ASP A 213 4.67 -7.48 -17.94
CA ASP A 213 5.59 -7.57 -16.82
C ASP A 213 7.03 -7.41 -17.31
N LEU A 214 7.67 -6.28 -17.03
CA LEU A 214 9.04 -6.00 -17.42
C LEU A 214 10.07 -6.88 -16.69
N GLY A 215 9.75 -7.33 -15.48
CA GLY A 215 10.66 -8.13 -14.65
C GLY A 215 10.90 -9.51 -15.23
N LEU A 216 9.84 -10.22 -15.61
CA LEU A 216 9.94 -11.60 -16.10
C LEU A 216 9.42 -11.78 -17.54
N GLY A 217 8.20 -11.30 -17.82
CA GLY A 217 7.49 -11.58 -19.07
C GLY A 217 8.13 -10.96 -20.32
N VAL A 218 8.36 -9.64 -20.32
CA VAL A 218 8.82 -8.91 -21.51
C VAL A 218 10.14 -9.44 -22.09
N PRO A 219 11.20 -9.72 -21.30
CA PRO A 219 12.42 -10.37 -21.83
C PRO A 219 12.14 -11.68 -22.56
N PHE A 220 11.18 -12.47 -22.05
CA PHE A 220 10.76 -13.73 -22.64
C PHE A 220 10.00 -13.50 -23.95
N ASN A 221 9.09 -12.52 -23.98
CA ASN A 221 8.28 -12.20 -25.14
C ASN A 221 9.09 -11.54 -26.28
N ILE A 222 10.13 -10.74 -25.97
CA ILE A 222 11.08 -10.22 -26.97
C ILE A 222 11.71 -11.39 -27.73
N ALA A 223 12.25 -12.37 -26.99
CA ALA A 223 12.93 -13.52 -27.57
C ALA A 223 11.94 -14.43 -28.33
N SER A 224 10.75 -14.68 -27.78
CA SER A 224 9.73 -15.55 -28.37
C SER A 224 9.25 -15.04 -29.74
N TYR A 225 8.86 -13.78 -29.85
CA TYR A 225 8.37 -13.23 -31.13
C TYR A 225 9.49 -12.94 -32.14
N SER A 226 10.70 -12.69 -31.66
CA SER A 226 11.89 -12.69 -32.53
C SER A 226 12.09 -14.09 -33.13
N LEU A 227 12.06 -15.14 -32.30
CA LEU A 227 12.20 -16.52 -32.76
C LEU A 227 11.09 -16.94 -33.73
N LEU A 228 9.84 -16.59 -33.46
CA LEU A 228 8.72 -16.82 -34.38
C LEU A 228 8.97 -16.17 -35.74
N THR A 229 9.49 -14.94 -35.75
CA THR A 229 9.83 -14.23 -36.99
C THR A 229 10.94 -14.96 -37.76
N TYR A 230 11.97 -15.47 -37.07
CA TYR A 230 13.00 -16.33 -37.67
C TYR A 230 12.40 -17.62 -38.28
N MET A 231 11.53 -18.31 -37.54
CA MET A 231 10.91 -19.57 -37.99
C MET A 231 10.01 -19.34 -39.21
N LEU A 232 9.17 -18.31 -39.19
CA LEU A 232 8.29 -17.96 -40.31
C LEU A 232 9.09 -17.51 -41.54
N ALA A 233 10.13 -16.69 -41.35
CA ALA A 233 11.00 -16.29 -42.43
C ALA A 233 11.67 -17.51 -43.08
N HIS A 234 12.18 -18.44 -42.26
CA HIS A 234 12.80 -19.68 -42.72
C HIS A 234 11.85 -20.54 -43.56
N VAL A 235 10.66 -20.86 -43.06
CA VAL A 235 9.71 -21.75 -43.79
C VAL A 235 9.05 -21.06 -44.98
N CYS A 236 9.13 -19.74 -45.08
CA CYS A 236 8.66 -18.93 -46.20
C CYS A 236 9.78 -18.49 -47.16
N ASN A 237 11.03 -18.91 -46.93
CA ASN A 237 12.19 -18.53 -47.74
C ASN A 237 12.41 -17.00 -47.82
N LEU A 238 12.23 -16.34 -46.68
CA LEU A 238 12.49 -14.92 -46.44
C LEU A 238 13.68 -14.79 -45.47
N VAL A 239 14.16 -13.56 -45.30
CA VAL A 239 15.13 -13.22 -44.25
C VAL A 239 14.45 -12.46 -43.09
N PRO A 240 14.89 -12.60 -41.84
CA PRO A 240 14.34 -11.82 -40.73
C PRO A 240 14.63 -10.31 -40.88
N GLY A 241 13.61 -9.48 -40.66
CA GLY A 241 13.68 -8.01 -40.68
C GLY A 241 13.71 -7.40 -39.28
N ASP A 242 12.69 -6.61 -38.94
CA ASP A 242 12.55 -6.00 -37.61
C ASP A 242 11.48 -6.73 -36.77
N PHE A 243 11.73 -6.85 -35.47
CA PHE A 243 10.68 -7.10 -34.48
C PHE A 243 10.31 -5.79 -33.78
N ILE A 244 9.04 -5.42 -33.81
CA ILE A 244 8.48 -4.23 -33.16
C ILE A 244 7.54 -4.69 -32.05
N TYR A 245 7.76 -4.18 -30.84
CA TYR A 245 7.02 -4.54 -29.64
C TYR A 245 6.21 -3.33 -29.16
N SER A 246 4.89 -3.44 -29.30
CA SER A 246 3.92 -2.48 -28.77
C SER A 246 3.27 -3.01 -27.50
N MET A 247 3.09 -2.12 -26.52
CA MET A 247 2.67 -2.48 -25.17
C MET A 247 1.46 -1.64 -24.75
N GLY A 248 0.48 -2.29 -24.13
CA GLY A 248 -0.65 -1.68 -23.45
C GLY A 248 -0.24 -1.24 -22.04
N ASP A 249 -0.63 -2.01 -21.02
CA ASP A 249 -0.17 -1.79 -19.65
C ASP A 249 1.21 -2.43 -19.46
N ALA A 250 2.28 -1.63 -19.56
CA ALA A 250 3.63 -2.06 -19.21
C ALA A 250 3.87 -1.78 -17.73
N HIS A 251 4.42 -2.73 -16.99
CA HIS A 251 4.57 -2.60 -15.55
C HIS A 251 5.77 -3.34 -14.97
N VAL A 252 6.16 -2.89 -13.78
CA VAL A 252 7.13 -3.51 -12.89
C VAL A 252 6.39 -3.85 -11.60
N TYR A 253 6.37 -5.12 -11.20
CA TYR A 253 5.86 -5.48 -9.87
C TYR A 253 6.69 -4.82 -8.78
N LEU A 254 6.05 -4.42 -7.68
CA LEU A 254 6.75 -3.71 -6.59
C LEU A 254 7.90 -4.56 -6.02
N ASN A 255 7.71 -5.87 -5.88
CA ASN A 255 8.75 -6.81 -5.44
C ASN A 255 9.88 -7.04 -6.48
N HIS A 256 9.78 -6.50 -7.69
CA HIS A 256 10.84 -6.56 -8.72
C HIS A 256 11.64 -5.27 -8.82
N ILE A 257 11.26 -4.19 -8.13
CA ILE A 257 11.93 -2.89 -8.24
C ILE A 257 13.41 -3.01 -7.86
N GLU A 258 13.73 -3.54 -6.68
CA GLU A 258 15.14 -3.68 -6.23
C GLU A 258 15.98 -4.57 -7.17
N PRO A 259 15.53 -5.78 -7.55
CA PRO A 259 16.20 -6.57 -8.58
C PRO A 259 16.39 -5.85 -9.93
N LEU A 260 15.42 -5.03 -10.35
CA LEU A 260 15.51 -4.28 -11.59
C LEU A 260 16.42 -3.06 -11.48
N LEU A 261 16.52 -2.43 -10.31
CA LEU A 261 17.52 -1.39 -10.02
C LEU A 261 18.94 -1.94 -10.18
N GLU A 262 19.19 -3.20 -9.77
CA GLU A 262 20.47 -3.86 -10.07
C GLU A 262 20.65 -4.08 -11.58
N GLN A 263 19.60 -4.49 -12.30
CA GLN A 263 19.68 -4.77 -13.74
C GLN A 263 20.02 -3.54 -14.57
N ILE A 264 19.43 -2.37 -14.26
CA ILE A 264 19.57 -1.14 -15.06
C ILE A 264 20.96 -0.48 -14.98
N GLU A 265 21.76 -0.86 -13.99
CA GLU A 265 23.16 -0.42 -13.80
C GLU A 265 24.15 -1.28 -14.61
N ARG A 266 23.71 -2.42 -15.15
CA ARG A 266 24.56 -3.28 -15.99
C ARG A 266 24.59 -2.74 -17.40
N GLU A 267 25.79 -2.49 -17.93
CA GLU A 267 25.96 -2.15 -19.33
C GLU A 267 25.59 -3.34 -20.24
N PRO A 268 24.72 -3.16 -21.25
CA PRO A 268 24.41 -4.20 -22.21
C PRO A 268 25.67 -4.73 -22.92
N ARG A 269 25.76 -6.05 -23.02
CA ARG A 269 26.73 -6.73 -23.88
C ARG A 269 26.11 -6.97 -25.26
N PRO A 270 26.92 -7.20 -26.31
CA PRO A 270 26.40 -7.52 -27.62
C PRO A 270 25.39 -8.68 -27.57
N PHE A 271 24.28 -8.51 -28.28
CA PHE A 271 23.31 -9.57 -28.45
C PHE A 271 23.94 -10.82 -29.10
N PRO A 272 23.43 -12.02 -28.77
CA PRO A 272 23.88 -13.25 -29.41
C PRO A 272 23.48 -13.32 -30.88
N THR A 273 24.05 -14.31 -31.56
CA THR A 273 23.66 -14.70 -32.92
C THR A 273 22.80 -15.95 -32.88
N LEU A 274 21.66 -15.95 -33.58
CA LEU A 274 20.81 -17.12 -33.76
C LEU A 274 20.94 -17.67 -35.19
N THR A 275 21.20 -18.97 -35.30
CA THR A 275 21.18 -19.70 -36.57
C THR A 275 20.20 -20.87 -36.48
N ILE A 276 19.35 -21.02 -37.49
CA ILE A 276 18.56 -22.24 -37.69
C ILE A 276 19.44 -23.24 -38.45
N VAL A 277 19.84 -24.34 -37.80
CA VAL A 277 20.84 -25.26 -38.34
C VAL A 277 20.25 -26.34 -39.26
N ASN A 278 18.96 -26.65 -39.10
CA ASN A 278 18.28 -27.66 -39.90
C ASN A 278 17.25 -27.01 -40.82
N LYS A 279 17.23 -27.45 -42.09
CA LYS A 279 16.26 -26.97 -43.06
C LYS A 279 14.90 -27.63 -42.82
N ARG A 280 14.03 -26.98 -42.05
CA ARG A 280 12.60 -27.33 -41.92
C ARG A 280 11.78 -26.70 -43.05
N THR A 281 10.76 -27.41 -43.52
CA THR A 281 9.80 -26.94 -44.55
C THR A 281 8.43 -26.64 -43.97
N SER A 282 8.05 -27.28 -42.87
CA SER A 282 6.88 -26.94 -42.07
C SER A 282 7.31 -26.23 -40.78
N ILE A 283 6.45 -25.35 -40.27
CA ILE A 283 6.64 -24.74 -38.95
C ILE A 283 6.44 -25.76 -37.81
N ASP A 284 5.69 -26.82 -38.07
CA ASP A 284 5.38 -27.88 -37.11
C ASP A 284 6.55 -28.86 -36.90
N ASP A 285 7.55 -28.85 -37.80
CA ASP A 285 8.68 -29.78 -37.76
C ASP A 285 9.82 -29.29 -36.85
N PHE A 286 9.71 -28.08 -36.31
CA PHE A 286 10.77 -27.48 -35.49
C PHE A 286 10.88 -28.14 -34.12
N THR A 287 12.12 -28.32 -33.69
CA THR A 287 12.53 -28.82 -32.38
C THR A 287 13.58 -27.90 -31.78
N ILE A 288 13.84 -28.01 -30.48
CA ILE A 288 14.84 -27.15 -29.80
C ILE A 288 16.24 -27.25 -30.42
N ASP A 289 16.60 -28.44 -30.95
CA ASP A 289 17.91 -28.71 -31.54
C ASP A 289 18.11 -28.01 -32.90
N ASP A 290 17.05 -27.45 -33.48
CA ASP A 290 17.14 -26.70 -34.74
C ASP A 290 17.71 -25.29 -34.51
N PHE A 291 17.81 -24.81 -33.27
CA PHE A 291 18.19 -23.45 -32.93
C PHE A 291 19.55 -23.38 -32.23
N LYS A 292 20.56 -22.86 -32.93
CA LYS A 292 21.90 -22.63 -32.38
C LYS A 292 22.06 -21.17 -31.97
N LEU A 293 22.21 -20.94 -30.67
CA LEU A 293 22.49 -19.62 -30.09
C LEU A 293 24.00 -19.50 -29.81
N GLU A 294 24.66 -18.55 -30.47
CA GLU A 294 26.10 -18.32 -30.36
C GLU A 294 26.39 -16.97 -29.71
N ASN A 295 27.52 -16.88 -29.01
CA ASN A 295 27.99 -15.64 -28.36
C ASN A 295 27.01 -15.06 -27.32
N TYR A 296 26.15 -15.88 -26.70
CA TYR A 296 25.31 -15.42 -25.59
C TYR A 296 26.11 -15.30 -24.30
N LEU A 297 26.59 -14.09 -24.02
CA LEU A 297 27.45 -13.78 -22.88
C LEU A 297 26.73 -12.90 -21.84
N PRO A 298 25.60 -13.32 -21.24
CA PRO A 298 24.88 -12.47 -20.30
C PRO A 298 25.64 -12.30 -18.97
N TYR A 299 25.24 -11.30 -18.20
CA TYR A 299 25.53 -11.23 -16.78
C TYR A 299 24.86 -12.40 -16.03
N GLY A 300 25.21 -12.56 -14.75
CA GLY A 300 24.59 -13.55 -13.87
C GLY A 300 23.06 -13.40 -13.77
N PRO A 301 22.34 -14.46 -13.37
CA PRO A 301 20.90 -14.38 -13.17
C PRO A 301 20.56 -13.36 -12.08
N ILE A 302 19.43 -12.66 -12.25
CA ILE A 302 18.81 -11.84 -11.22
C ILE A 302 17.51 -12.57 -10.84
N LYS A 303 17.38 -12.93 -9.56
CA LYS A 303 16.19 -13.67 -9.10
C LYS A 303 15.05 -12.69 -8.90
N MET A 304 13.91 -12.97 -9.53
CA MET A 304 12.65 -12.26 -9.35
C MET A 304 11.57 -13.30 -9.10
N GLN A 305 10.75 -13.09 -8.08
CA GLN A 305 9.65 -14.01 -7.76
C GLN A 305 8.44 -13.69 -8.62
N MET A 306 7.88 -14.67 -9.32
CA MET A 306 6.68 -14.45 -10.13
C MET A 306 5.52 -14.01 -9.24
N ALA A 307 4.81 -12.97 -9.68
CA ALA A 307 3.62 -12.50 -9.01
C ALA A 307 2.44 -13.44 -9.30
N CYS A 308 2.13 -14.31 -8.36
CA CYS A 308 0.98 -15.21 -8.41
C CYS A 308 0.04 -14.90 -7.23
N PRO A 309 -1.29 -14.88 -7.43
CA PRO A 309 -2.25 -14.60 -6.36
C PRO A 309 -2.16 -15.50 -5.11
N ASP A 310 -1.44 -16.63 -5.17
CA ASP A 310 -1.50 -17.68 -4.14
C ASP A 310 -0.11 -18.10 -3.56
N LYS A 311 0.94 -17.29 -3.70
CA LYS A 311 2.23 -17.51 -2.98
C LYS A 311 2.63 -16.34 -2.08
N ILE A 312 1.83 -16.11 -1.05
CA ILE A 312 2.35 -15.56 0.22
C ILE A 312 2.97 -16.74 0.97
N TYR A 313 4.16 -17.19 0.56
CA TYR A 313 4.93 -18.12 1.37
C TYR A 313 5.75 -17.33 2.39
N LEU A 314 5.48 -17.63 3.65
CA LEU A 314 6.43 -17.62 4.77
C LEU A 314 7.89 -17.70 4.27
N TYR A 315 8.65 -16.63 4.46
CA TYR A 315 10.10 -16.73 4.63
C TYR A 315 10.47 -16.04 5.94
N LEU A 316 10.19 -16.75 7.03
CA LEU A 316 10.98 -16.68 8.24
C LEU A 316 11.49 -18.10 8.55
N THR A 317 12.82 -18.20 8.66
CA THR A 317 13.64 -19.24 9.34
C THR A 317 14.01 -20.54 8.58
N ASN A 318 15.27 -20.64 8.10
CA ASN A 318 16.39 -21.41 8.72
C ASN A 318 17.51 -21.87 7.73
N ASP A 319 18.72 -21.36 8.01
CA ASP A 319 20.09 -21.94 7.94
C ASP A 319 20.65 -22.73 6.75
N MET A 320 21.74 -22.22 6.13
CA MET A 320 23.14 -22.70 6.37
C MET A 320 24.20 -22.04 5.45
N HIS A 321 25.08 -21.25 6.08
CA HIS A 321 26.56 -21.29 6.11
C HIS A 321 27.53 -21.54 4.92
N LEU A 322 28.69 -20.82 5.06
CA LEU A 322 30.07 -20.92 4.52
C LEU A 322 30.37 -20.17 3.19
N PHE A 323 31.34 -19.22 3.10
CA PHE A 323 32.73 -19.21 3.60
C PHE A 323 33.26 -17.81 4.01
N THR A 324 33.82 -17.75 5.22
CA THR A 324 35.16 -17.24 5.62
C THR A 324 35.76 -15.97 4.98
N LEU A 325 35.98 -14.92 5.81
CA LEU A 325 37.26 -14.22 5.90
C LEU A 325 37.49 -13.67 7.32
N THR A 326 38.70 -13.89 7.80
CA THR A 326 39.20 -13.86 9.17
C THR A 326 39.83 -12.51 9.52
N ALA A 327 39.50 -11.92 10.68
CA ALA A 327 40.33 -11.01 11.51
C ALA A 327 39.40 -10.29 12.51
N LYS A 328 39.61 -10.15 13.82
CA LYS A 328 40.72 -10.39 14.74
C LYS A 328 40.11 -10.63 16.14
N ARG A 329 40.72 -11.55 16.89
CA ARG A 329 40.43 -11.85 18.30
C ARG A 329 41.22 -10.93 19.26
N LYS A 330 40.74 -10.91 20.50
CA LYS A 330 41.37 -10.58 21.81
C LYS A 330 41.29 -9.15 22.33
N LYS A 331 40.50 -8.99 23.41
CA LYS A 331 41.08 -8.92 24.77
C LYS A 331 40.12 -9.47 25.82
N GLU A 332 40.69 -10.32 26.67
CA GLU A 332 40.15 -10.87 27.92
C GLU A 332 39.87 -9.74 28.93
N VAL A 333 38.85 -9.91 29.79
CA VAL A 333 39.01 -9.89 31.26
C VAL A 333 37.99 -10.86 31.87
N ASP A 334 38.49 -11.64 32.81
CA ASP A 334 37.90 -12.77 33.50
C ASP A 334 37.19 -12.38 34.81
N ASN A 335 36.20 -13.21 35.16
CA ASN A 335 35.75 -13.62 36.50
C ASN A 335 35.32 -12.61 37.59
N SER A 336 34.03 -12.67 37.92
CA SER A 336 33.51 -13.41 39.11
C SER A 336 32.43 -12.67 39.93
N LYS A 337 31.45 -13.46 40.40
CA LYS A 337 30.40 -13.18 41.42
C LYS A 337 29.22 -12.34 40.89
N THR A 338 28.00 -12.87 40.76
CA THR A 338 27.21 -13.43 41.88
C THR A 338 26.08 -14.31 41.33
N ARG A 339 25.89 -15.46 41.98
CA ARG A 339 24.87 -16.49 41.74
C ARG A 339 23.45 -16.07 42.16
N GLU A 340 22.49 -16.56 41.39
CA GLU A 340 21.24 -17.25 41.79
C GLU A 340 20.47 -16.79 43.03
N LYS A 341 19.18 -16.48 42.81
CA LYS A 341 17.97 -16.89 43.57
C LYS A 341 16.83 -15.89 43.25
N TYR A 342 15.59 -16.20 42.89
CA TYR A 342 14.70 -17.34 43.09
C TYR A 342 13.60 -17.28 42.01
N PHE A 343 13.26 -18.40 41.38
CA PHE A 343 11.90 -18.70 40.93
C PHE A 343 11.60 -20.15 41.31
N LEU A 344 10.32 -20.42 41.61
CA LEU A 344 9.74 -21.62 42.23
C LEU A 344 9.72 -21.58 43.76
N ASP A 345 8.57 -21.25 44.34
CA ASP A 345 7.64 -22.29 44.80
C ASP A 345 6.33 -21.67 45.35
N LYS A 346 5.29 -22.50 45.39
CA LYS A 346 4.05 -22.43 46.19
C LYS A 346 2.78 -21.87 45.57
N LYS A 347 2.07 -22.81 44.93
CA LYS A 347 0.62 -22.99 45.10
C LYS A 347 0.28 -23.35 46.56
N SER A 348 -0.95 -22.97 46.94
CA SER A 348 -1.85 -23.54 47.96
C SER A 348 -2.02 -22.79 49.30
N ASN A 349 -3.30 -22.45 49.52
CA ASN A 349 -4.06 -22.19 50.75
C ASN A 349 -3.83 -20.88 51.51
N VAL A 350 -4.87 -20.03 51.58
CA VAL A 350 -5.78 -19.92 52.74
C VAL A 350 -7.11 -19.27 52.30
N SER A 351 -8.20 -19.84 52.78
CA SER A 351 -9.60 -19.46 52.64
C SER A 351 -10.05 -18.33 53.59
N SER A 352 -11.20 -17.74 53.22
CA SER A 352 -12.18 -17.00 54.04
C SER A 352 -11.79 -15.63 54.60
N LEU A 353 -12.42 -14.58 54.06
CA LEU A 353 -13.12 -13.55 54.83
C LEU A 353 -14.05 -12.72 53.92
N SER A 354 -15.30 -12.60 54.39
CA SER A 354 -16.37 -11.65 54.06
C SER A 354 -17.00 -11.63 52.66
N ASP A 355 -18.23 -12.16 52.63
CA ASP A 355 -19.33 -11.70 51.80
C ASP A 355 -19.45 -10.16 51.79
N ASN A 356 -19.43 -9.59 50.60
CA ASN A 356 -20.21 -8.42 50.26
C ASN A 356 -20.60 -8.56 48.80
N MET A 357 -21.91 -8.63 48.54
CA MET A 357 -22.49 -8.69 47.21
C MET A 357 -22.06 -7.45 46.40
N SER A 358 -21.06 -7.60 45.54
CA SER A 358 -20.89 -6.75 44.38
C SER A 358 -21.41 -7.51 43.18
N THR A 359 -22.37 -6.90 42.48
CA THR A 359 -22.65 -7.23 41.08
C THR A 359 -21.33 -7.47 40.33
N PRO A 360 -21.21 -8.49 39.46
CA PRO A 360 -19.95 -8.73 38.74
C PRO A 360 -19.59 -7.45 37.99
N GLU A 361 -18.48 -6.80 38.37
CA GLU A 361 -17.92 -5.70 37.60
C GLU A 361 -17.67 -6.26 36.20
N LYS A 362 -18.49 -5.84 35.23
CA LYS A 362 -18.33 -6.26 33.83
C LYS A 362 -16.89 -5.94 33.42
N ASN A 363 -16.22 -6.90 32.79
CA ASN A 363 -14.88 -6.72 32.28
C ASN A 363 -14.88 -5.52 31.31
N ILE A 364 -13.96 -4.57 31.46
CA ILE A 364 -13.89 -3.34 30.63
C ILE A 364 -13.87 -3.71 29.13
N LYS A 365 -13.20 -4.81 28.78
CA LYS A 365 -13.14 -5.31 27.40
C LYS A 365 -14.52 -5.70 26.85
N GLU A 366 -15.41 -6.21 27.68
CA GLU A 366 -16.79 -6.57 27.29
C GLU A 366 -17.71 -5.35 27.17
N LEU A 367 -17.32 -4.22 27.76
CA LEU A 367 -18.03 -2.95 27.64
C LEU A 367 -17.56 -2.11 26.44
N MET A 368 -16.50 -2.53 25.76
CA MET A 368 -15.95 -1.80 24.62
C MET A 368 -16.87 -1.92 23.42
N GLU A 369 -17.42 -0.79 22.97
CA GLU A 369 -18.28 -0.71 21.79
C GLU A 369 -17.43 -0.36 20.56
N TYR A 370 -17.58 -1.16 19.50
CA TYR A 370 -16.96 -0.90 18.20
C TYR A 370 -17.95 -0.13 17.32
N ARG A 371 -17.57 1.09 16.91
CA ARG A 371 -18.39 1.97 16.08
C ARG A 371 -17.77 2.14 14.70
N HIS A 372 -18.60 2.28 13.66
CA HIS A 372 -18.09 2.62 12.34
C HIS A 372 -17.45 4.01 12.33
N LEU A 373 -16.30 4.13 11.67
CA LEU A 373 -15.69 5.44 11.40
C LEU A 373 -16.36 6.04 10.17
N GLY A 374 -17.48 6.75 10.40
CA GLY A 374 -18.33 7.27 9.33
C GLY A 374 -18.90 6.15 8.48
N ARG A 375 -18.96 6.35 7.16
CA ARG A 375 -19.42 5.33 6.19
C ARG A 375 -18.42 4.21 5.90
N THR A 376 -17.23 4.24 6.50
CA THR A 376 -16.18 3.27 6.16
C THR A 376 -16.48 1.89 6.77
N GLY A 377 -15.84 0.85 6.23
CA GLY A 377 -15.87 -0.48 6.85
C GLY A 377 -15.08 -0.55 8.16
N LEU A 378 -14.28 0.47 8.49
CA LEU A 378 -13.48 0.49 9.72
C LEU A 378 -14.36 0.60 10.94
N LYS A 379 -14.08 -0.27 11.91
CA LYS A 379 -14.67 -0.22 13.24
C LYS A 379 -13.62 0.19 14.26
N VAL A 380 -13.89 1.28 14.97
CA VAL A 380 -13.00 1.87 15.98
C VAL A 380 -13.65 1.83 17.36
N THR A 381 -12.82 1.79 18.40
CA THR A 381 -13.21 1.86 19.81
C THR A 381 -12.78 3.19 20.43
N PHE A 382 -12.74 3.32 21.77
CA PHE A 382 -11.94 4.36 22.43
C PHE A 382 -10.53 4.43 21.83
N GLY A 383 -9.98 5.63 21.71
CA GLY A 383 -8.70 5.90 21.08
C GLY A 383 -7.66 6.41 22.06
N GLU A 384 -6.38 6.23 21.75
CA GLU A 384 -5.27 6.74 22.58
C GLU A 384 -4.25 7.53 21.74
N GLN A 385 -3.69 8.58 22.35
CA GLN A 385 -2.58 9.38 21.81
C GLN A 385 -1.27 9.11 22.58
N MET A 386 -0.13 9.02 21.88
CA MET A 386 1.13 8.56 22.49
C MET A 386 2.15 9.64 22.90
N ASP A 387 2.82 9.40 24.05
CA ASP A 387 4.01 10.11 24.55
C ASP A 387 5.17 9.14 24.91
N ALA A 388 6.41 9.65 24.96
CA ALA A 388 7.65 8.89 24.77
C ALA A 388 8.13 8.00 25.95
N ASN A 389 7.78 8.31 27.21
CA ASN A 389 8.49 7.72 28.36
C ASN A 389 7.91 6.38 28.88
N GLU A 390 6.68 5.98 28.51
CA GLU A 390 6.03 4.70 28.90
C GLU A 390 5.21 4.04 27.76
N ALA A 391 5.53 4.40 26.50
CA ALA A 391 4.66 4.15 25.36
C ALA A 391 4.23 2.69 25.17
N TYR A 392 5.15 1.73 25.33
CA TYR A 392 4.85 0.30 25.16
C TYR A 392 3.80 -0.19 26.16
N THR A 393 4.01 0.05 27.45
CA THR A 393 3.10 -0.38 28.52
C THR A 393 1.72 0.23 28.33
N CYS A 394 1.65 1.52 27.96
CA CYS A 394 0.41 2.21 27.69
C CYS A 394 -0.36 1.59 26.51
N MET A 395 0.28 1.43 25.35
CA MET A 395 -0.38 0.85 24.17
C MET A 395 -0.84 -0.59 24.41
N LYS A 396 0.00 -1.40 25.08
CA LYS A 396 -0.36 -2.79 25.40
C LYS A 396 -1.54 -2.88 26.35
N VAL A 397 -1.55 -2.07 27.42
CA VAL A 397 -2.68 -2.02 28.36
C VAL A 397 -3.95 -1.50 27.68
N ALA A 398 -3.84 -0.52 26.78
CA ALA A 398 -4.98 -0.07 25.99
C ALA A 398 -5.55 -1.20 25.14
N TYR A 399 -4.69 -1.89 24.37
CA TYR A 399 -5.07 -3.02 23.52
C TYR A 399 -5.71 -4.17 24.32
N ASP A 400 -5.12 -4.53 25.46
CA ASP A 400 -5.63 -5.62 26.30
C ASP A 400 -7.03 -5.32 26.86
N ASN A 401 -7.38 -4.05 27.00
CA ASN A 401 -8.71 -3.59 27.40
C ASN A 401 -9.67 -3.32 26.22
N GLY A 402 -9.28 -3.70 25.00
CA GLY A 402 -10.12 -3.63 23.80
C GLY A 402 -9.92 -2.40 22.91
N CYS A 403 -8.96 -1.52 23.22
CA CYS A 403 -8.63 -0.40 22.35
C CYS A 403 -7.97 -0.88 21.05
N ASN A 404 -8.53 -0.52 19.90
CA ASN A 404 -7.90 -0.77 18.61
C ASN A 404 -7.46 0.49 17.86
N PHE A 405 -7.86 1.69 18.28
CA PHE A 405 -7.58 2.93 17.57
C PHE A 405 -6.42 3.70 18.22
N PHE A 406 -5.31 3.89 17.50
CA PHE A 406 -4.14 4.61 17.99
C PHE A 406 -3.79 5.78 17.07
N ASP A 407 -3.77 6.97 17.65
CA ASP A 407 -3.65 8.23 16.91
C ASP A 407 -2.31 8.94 17.15
N ASN A 408 -1.76 9.52 16.08
CA ASN A 408 -0.51 10.27 16.11
C ASN A 408 -0.58 11.48 15.16
N ALA A 409 0.51 12.24 15.07
CA ALA A 409 0.71 13.27 14.06
C ALA A 409 2.20 13.50 13.80
N GLU A 410 2.55 13.87 12.58
CA GLU A 410 3.95 14.05 12.20
C GLU A 410 4.70 15.08 13.05
N VAL A 411 4.00 16.09 13.55
CA VAL A 411 4.59 17.20 14.31
C VAL A 411 4.77 16.88 15.78
N TYR A 412 4.10 15.85 16.31
CA TYR A 412 4.14 15.55 17.74
C TYR A 412 5.55 15.18 18.18
N SER A 413 6.03 15.92 19.19
CA SER A 413 7.41 15.86 19.66
C SER A 413 8.44 15.95 18.52
N LEU A 414 8.15 16.77 17.50
CA LEU A 414 8.96 16.96 16.30
C LEU A 414 9.20 15.65 15.51
N GLY A 415 8.21 14.76 15.48
CA GLY A 415 8.25 13.45 14.82
C GLY A 415 8.68 12.31 15.73
N LYS A 416 9.21 12.60 16.94
CA LYS A 416 9.63 11.55 17.88
C LYS A 416 8.48 10.66 18.33
N ALA A 417 7.26 11.21 18.43
CA ALA A 417 6.09 10.43 18.85
C ALA A 417 5.78 9.28 17.88
N GLU A 418 5.89 9.51 16.57
CA GLU A 418 5.72 8.47 15.56
C GLU A 418 6.85 7.45 15.61
N THR A 419 8.11 7.89 15.81
CA THR A 419 9.24 6.97 15.98
C THR A 419 9.08 6.06 17.19
N VAL A 420 8.63 6.60 18.33
CA VAL A 420 8.36 5.80 19.52
C VAL A 420 7.22 4.83 19.27
N MET A 421 6.10 5.28 18.69
CA MET A 421 4.97 4.41 18.37
C MET A 421 5.40 3.28 17.41
N GLY A 422 6.24 3.56 16.40
CA GLY A 422 6.74 2.53 15.50
C GLY A 422 7.60 1.46 16.17
N GLN A 423 8.44 1.86 17.14
CA GLN A 423 9.21 0.91 17.96
C GLN A 423 8.28 0.05 18.84
N VAL A 424 7.24 0.65 19.42
CA VAL A 424 6.23 -0.05 20.22
C VAL A 424 5.44 -1.04 19.36
N LEU A 425 4.97 -0.63 18.19
CA LEU A 425 4.22 -1.48 17.27
C LEU A 425 5.06 -2.68 16.82
N LYS A 426 6.32 -2.43 16.41
CA LYS A 426 7.25 -3.51 16.08
C LYS A 426 7.36 -4.53 17.21
N ARG A 427 7.54 -4.04 18.44
CA ARG A 427 7.62 -4.89 19.63
C ARG A 427 6.33 -5.67 19.88
N MET A 428 5.18 -5.02 19.76
CA MET A 428 3.87 -5.68 19.89
C MET A 428 3.64 -6.77 18.84
N PHE A 429 4.12 -6.56 17.61
CA PHE A 429 4.02 -7.56 16.54
C PHE A 429 4.96 -8.75 16.76
N GLU A 430 6.21 -8.48 17.18
CA GLU A 430 7.25 -9.50 17.36
C GLU A 430 7.11 -10.29 18.68
N GLU A 431 6.79 -9.61 19.79
CA GLU A 431 6.77 -10.21 21.14
C GLU A 431 5.37 -10.65 21.58
N ASP A 432 4.33 -9.88 21.25
CA ASP A 432 2.95 -10.13 21.75
C ASP A 432 2.08 -10.90 20.73
N GLY A 433 2.55 -11.09 19.49
CA GLY A 433 1.83 -11.79 18.43
C GLY A 433 0.63 -11.02 17.86
N ILE A 434 0.51 -9.73 18.17
CA ILE A 434 -0.54 -8.84 17.67
C ILE A 434 -0.36 -8.67 16.16
N GLN A 435 -1.44 -8.79 15.40
CA GLN A 435 -1.41 -8.62 13.95
C GLN A 435 -1.65 -7.16 13.58
N ARG A 436 -1.07 -6.69 12.47
CA ARG A 436 -1.31 -5.33 11.97
C ARG A 436 -2.81 -5.07 11.73
N SER A 437 -3.56 -6.09 11.35
CA SER A 437 -5.02 -6.05 11.15
C SER A 437 -5.83 -5.84 12.42
N ASP A 438 -5.25 -6.07 13.61
CA ASP A 438 -5.95 -5.88 14.88
C ASP A 438 -6.06 -4.41 15.28
N LEU A 439 -5.28 -3.55 14.63
CA LEU A 439 -5.11 -2.14 14.98
C LEU A 439 -5.61 -1.23 13.85
N VAL A 440 -6.19 -0.10 14.24
CA VAL A 440 -6.51 1.03 13.38
C VAL A 440 -5.58 2.17 13.77
N ILE A 441 -4.61 2.48 12.91
CA ILE A 441 -3.58 3.49 13.15
C ILE A 441 -3.89 4.75 12.34
N SER A 442 -3.75 5.92 12.96
CA SER A 442 -3.85 7.21 12.26
C SER A 442 -2.62 8.10 12.43
N THR A 443 -2.36 8.93 11.43
CA THR A 443 -1.44 10.08 11.53
C THR A 443 -2.04 11.33 10.88
N LYS A 444 -1.35 12.46 10.96
CA LYS A 444 -1.79 13.74 10.40
C LYS A 444 -0.66 14.53 9.79
N LEU A 445 -0.99 15.23 8.71
CA LEU A 445 -0.06 16.01 7.91
C LEU A 445 -0.47 17.47 7.89
N PHE A 446 0.47 18.38 8.19
CA PHE A 446 0.35 19.82 7.90
C PHE A 446 1.62 20.60 8.26
N TRP A 447 2.22 20.36 9.42
CA TRP A 447 3.27 21.23 9.98
C TRP A 447 4.69 20.80 9.58
N GLY A 448 4.86 19.55 9.14
CA GLY A 448 6.16 18.96 8.86
C GLY A 448 7.02 18.70 10.10
N THR A 449 8.15 18.02 9.89
CA THR A 449 9.15 17.74 10.93
C THR A 449 10.46 18.48 10.63
N PRO A 450 10.94 19.37 11.52
CA PRO A 450 12.20 20.07 11.33
C PRO A 450 13.46 19.18 11.37
N TYR A 451 13.33 17.95 11.91
CA TYR A 451 14.47 17.14 12.36
C TYR A 451 15.46 16.74 11.26
N TYR A 452 14.98 16.52 10.03
CA TYR A 452 15.85 16.01 8.96
C TYR A 452 16.62 17.11 8.22
N HIS A 453 16.24 18.38 8.37
CA HIS A 453 16.85 19.43 7.57
C HIS A 453 16.85 20.79 8.26
N ALA A 454 17.78 21.00 9.20
CA ALA A 454 18.07 22.33 9.74
C ALA A 454 18.44 23.37 8.65
N GLN A 455 18.85 22.88 7.47
CA GLN A 455 19.29 23.66 6.30
C GLN A 455 18.33 23.57 5.09
N ALA A 456 17.21 22.83 5.16
CA ALA A 456 16.29 22.78 4.02
C ALA A 456 15.47 24.07 3.92
N ASN A 457 15.12 24.40 2.68
CA ASN A 457 14.14 25.40 2.38
C ASN A 457 12.80 25.06 3.05
N LYS A 458 12.41 25.87 4.05
CA LYS A 458 11.20 25.66 4.85
C LYS A 458 9.91 26.02 4.12
N ALA A 459 9.99 26.64 2.93
CA ALA A 459 8.83 27.16 2.20
C ALA A 459 7.75 26.09 1.92
N ASN A 460 8.15 24.84 1.71
CA ASN A 460 7.23 23.74 1.39
C ASN A 460 7.09 22.71 2.53
N LEU A 461 7.58 23.02 3.74
CA LEU A 461 7.51 22.10 4.89
C LEU A 461 6.16 22.15 5.62
N LYS A 462 5.33 23.15 5.34
CA LYS A 462 4.00 23.34 5.95
C LYS A 462 2.91 23.45 4.87
N GLY A 463 1.69 23.04 5.21
CA GLY A 463 0.50 23.14 4.37
C GLY A 463 0.02 21.79 3.85
N LEU A 464 -0.81 21.83 2.82
CA LEU A 464 -1.43 20.67 2.19
C LEU A 464 -1.23 20.64 0.67
N SER A 465 -0.19 21.29 0.16
CA SER A 465 0.22 21.09 -1.24
C SER A 465 0.46 19.61 -1.51
N ARG A 466 0.27 19.18 -2.75
CA ARG A 466 0.44 17.78 -3.15
C ARG A 466 1.83 17.27 -2.75
N LYS A 467 2.87 18.09 -2.96
CA LYS A 467 4.24 17.78 -2.52
C LYS A 467 4.29 17.48 -1.02
N ARG A 468 3.67 18.35 -0.21
CA ARG A 468 3.70 18.27 1.24
C ARG A 468 2.94 17.05 1.75
N ILE A 469 1.75 16.77 1.21
CA ILE A 469 0.96 15.58 1.54
C ILE A 469 1.79 14.30 1.28
N ILE A 470 2.42 14.21 0.11
CA ILE A 470 3.19 13.02 -0.29
C ILE A 470 4.45 12.82 0.56
N GLU A 471 5.28 13.86 0.69
CA GLU A 471 6.53 13.78 1.46
C GLU A 471 6.25 13.59 2.96
N GLY A 472 5.17 14.20 3.47
CA GLY A 472 4.75 14.08 4.86
C GLY A 472 4.29 12.67 5.21
N MET A 473 3.48 12.07 4.34
CA MET A 473 3.02 10.69 4.54
C MET A 473 4.20 9.71 4.56
N ARG A 474 5.11 9.81 3.58
CA ARG A 474 6.31 8.96 3.51
C ARG A 474 7.18 9.09 4.76
N GLY A 475 7.41 10.33 5.21
CA GLY A 475 8.14 10.57 6.45
C GLY A 475 7.45 9.99 7.68
N SER A 476 6.11 10.05 7.72
CA SER A 476 5.31 9.49 8.82
C SER A 476 5.36 7.96 8.84
N LEU A 477 5.18 7.30 7.69
CA LEU A 477 5.32 5.84 7.54
C LEU A 477 6.70 5.35 7.93
N GLN A 478 7.75 6.05 7.49
CA GLN A 478 9.12 5.72 7.88
C GLN A 478 9.32 5.79 9.39
N ARG A 479 8.81 6.83 10.06
CA ARG A 479 8.93 6.97 11.52
C ARG A 479 8.10 5.93 12.26
N LEU A 480 6.88 5.67 11.79
CA LEU A 480 6.00 4.63 12.34
C LEU A 480 6.51 3.21 12.04
N ASN A 481 7.47 3.03 11.14
CA ASN A 481 7.91 1.73 10.66
C ASN A 481 6.72 0.87 10.19
N LEU A 482 5.81 1.49 9.43
CA LEU A 482 4.62 0.89 8.85
C LEU A 482 4.59 1.12 7.34
N GLU A 483 3.96 0.20 6.63
CA GLU A 483 3.67 0.35 5.19
C GLU A 483 2.45 1.24 4.93
N TYR A 484 1.48 1.22 5.86
CA TYR A 484 0.26 2.01 5.78
C TYR A 484 -0.28 2.41 7.16
N VAL A 485 -1.02 3.52 7.18
CA VAL A 485 -1.94 3.87 8.28
C VAL A 485 -3.38 3.70 7.80
N ASP A 486 -4.30 3.31 8.66
CA ASP A 486 -5.69 3.06 8.24
C ASP A 486 -6.38 4.35 7.79
N ILE A 487 -6.08 5.47 8.46
CA ILE A 487 -6.57 6.80 8.09
C ILE A 487 -5.50 7.89 8.30
N VAL A 488 -5.37 8.79 7.34
CA VAL A 488 -4.56 10.01 7.49
C VAL A 488 -5.45 11.25 7.57
N PHE A 489 -5.15 12.17 8.50
CA PHE A 489 -5.88 13.42 8.61
C PHE A 489 -5.11 14.61 8.02
N ALA A 490 -5.83 15.46 7.28
CA ALA A 490 -5.42 16.82 7.01
C ALA A 490 -5.45 17.61 8.32
N HIS A 491 -4.29 17.83 8.95
CA HIS A 491 -4.23 18.28 10.35
C HIS A 491 -4.83 19.68 10.56
N ARG A 492 -4.80 20.56 9.55
CA ARG A 492 -5.46 21.88 9.55
C ARG A 492 -5.91 22.23 8.14
N PRO A 493 -6.91 23.11 7.95
CA PRO A 493 -7.25 23.59 6.63
C PRO A 493 -6.10 24.41 6.04
N ASP A 494 -5.87 24.28 4.74
CA ASP A 494 -4.91 25.10 4.00
C ASP A 494 -5.65 25.98 3.01
N THR A 495 -5.70 27.28 3.29
CA THR A 495 -6.38 28.27 2.43
C THR A 495 -5.55 28.68 1.21
N HIS A 496 -4.28 28.27 1.13
CA HIS A 496 -3.39 28.63 0.02
C HIS A 496 -3.27 27.51 -1.03
N THR A 497 -3.61 26.27 -0.65
CA THR A 497 -3.63 25.14 -1.58
C THR A 497 -5.05 24.96 -2.13
N PRO A 498 -5.25 24.89 -3.47
CA PRO A 498 -6.55 24.60 -4.06
C PRO A 498 -7.16 23.30 -3.50
N MET A 499 -8.46 23.31 -3.20
CA MET A 499 -9.13 22.16 -2.59
C MET A 499 -9.06 20.90 -3.46
N ASP A 500 -9.10 21.04 -4.79
CA ASP A 500 -8.94 19.91 -5.71
C ASP A 500 -7.53 19.31 -5.68
N GLU A 501 -6.50 20.12 -5.45
CA GLU A 501 -5.14 19.62 -5.22
C GLU A 501 -5.07 18.84 -3.90
N ILE A 502 -5.71 19.33 -2.84
CA ILE A 502 -5.77 18.63 -1.54
C ILE A 502 -6.48 17.28 -1.70
N VAL A 503 -7.69 17.27 -2.27
CA VAL A 503 -8.47 16.05 -2.51
C VAL A 503 -7.69 15.05 -3.37
N ARG A 504 -7.08 15.50 -4.47
CA ARG A 504 -6.23 14.65 -5.32
C ARG A 504 -4.98 14.18 -4.60
N GLY A 505 -4.41 14.99 -3.71
CA GLY A 505 -3.23 14.66 -2.92
C GLY A 505 -3.51 13.51 -1.96
N PHE A 506 -4.62 13.58 -1.20
CA PHE A 506 -5.03 12.50 -0.30
C PHE A 506 -5.51 11.25 -1.05
N ASN A 507 -6.24 11.42 -2.15
CA ASN A 507 -6.60 10.27 -2.99
C ASN A 507 -5.37 9.61 -3.61
N TRP A 508 -4.36 10.38 -3.99
CA TRP A 508 -3.09 9.79 -4.42
C TRP A 508 -2.46 8.95 -3.31
N LEU A 509 -2.51 9.38 -2.04
CA LEU A 509 -2.05 8.54 -0.92
C LEU A 509 -2.85 7.23 -0.81
N ILE A 510 -4.17 7.29 -1.02
CA ILE A 510 -5.04 6.10 -1.05
C ILE A 510 -4.66 5.18 -2.20
N ASP A 511 -4.48 5.74 -3.39
CA ASP A 511 -4.10 5.01 -4.61
C ASP A 511 -2.71 4.35 -4.47
N GLN A 512 -1.80 4.93 -3.67
CA GLN A 512 -0.49 4.33 -3.33
C GLN A 512 -0.56 3.31 -2.18
N GLY A 513 -1.73 3.07 -1.57
CA GLY A 513 -1.85 2.19 -0.42
C GLY A 513 -1.19 2.68 0.86
N TYR A 514 -0.70 3.94 0.90
CA TYR A 514 -0.12 4.54 2.11
C TYR A 514 -1.17 4.75 3.21
N THR A 515 -2.44 4.84 2.79
CA THR A 515 -3.58 4.83 3.68
C THR A 515 -4.82 4.28 2.99
N PHE A 516 -5.81 3.78 3.74
CA PHE A 516 -7.09 3.35 3.13
C PHE A 516 -8.11 4.47 3.06
N TYR A 517 -8.02 5.42 3.98
CA TYR A 517 -8.97 6.52 4.10
C TYR A 517 -8.26 7.82 4.44
N TRP A 518 -8.93 8.94 4.21
CA TRP A 518 -8.47 10.22 4.71
C TRP A 518 -9.59 10.97 5.43
N GLY A 519 -9.17 11.88 6.30
CA GLY A 519 -10.05 12.72 7.08
C GLY A 519 -9.50 14.12 7.23
N THR A 520 -10.22 14.94 7.98
CA THR A 520 -9.91 16.35 8.23
C THR A 520 -9.80 16.59 9.74
N SER A 521 -9.07 17.62 10.17
CA SER A 521 -8.95 17.98 11.59
C SER A 521 -8.98 19.49 11.77
N GLU A 522 -9.94 19.95 12.57
CA GLU A 522 -10.26 21.35 12.77
C GLU A 522 -10.66 22.09 11.49
N TRP A 523 -11.40 21.42 10.59
CA TRP A 523 -11.97 22.03 9.39
C TRP A 523 -13.39 22.54 9.64
N THR A 524 -13.84 23.56 8.91
CA THR A 524 -15.25 23.98 8.95
C THR A 524 -16.14 23.01 8.18
N ALA A 525 -17.44 22.98 8.49
CA ALA A 525 -18.39 22.15 7.76
C ALA A 525 -18.43 22.48 6.26
N GLU A 526 -18.25 23.77 5.93
CA GLU A 526 -18.18 24.24 4.54
C GLU A 526 -16.94 23.70 3.82
N GLN A 527 -15.77 23.72 4.45
CA GLN A 527 -14.55 23.17 3.86
C GLN A 527 -14.66 21.65 3.64
N ILE A 528 -15.26 20.94 4.60
CA ILE A 528 -15.52 19.50 4.47
C ILE A 528 -16.48 19.24 3.31
N ARG A 529 -17.58 20.00 3.21
CA ARG A 529 -18.54 19.91 2.09
C ARG A 529 -17.87 20.17 0.75
N GLN A 530 -17.07 21.22 0.65
CA GLN A 530 -16.34 21.56 -0.57
C GLN A 530 -15.40 20.41 -0.99
N ALA A 531 -14.66 19.83 -0.04
CA ALA A 531 -13.80 18.67 -0.32
C ALA A 531 -14.62 17.47 -0.81
N TRP A 532 -15.79 17.25 -0.20
CA TRP A 532 -16.69 16.17 -0.57
C TRP A 532 -17.27 16.32 -1.98
N GLU A 533 -17.77 17.51 -2.31
CA GLU A 533 -18.31 17.86 -3.63
C GLU A 533 -17.26 17.77 -4.74
N ILE A 534 -16.03 18.20 -4.45
CA ILE A 534 -14.92 18.07 -5.39
C ILE A 534 -14.55 16.59 -5.58
N ALA A 535 -14.50 15.81 -4.52
CA ALA A 535 -14.21 14.39 -4.63
C ALA A 535 -15.27 13.67 -5.48
N ASP A 536 -16.54 13.90 -5.20
CA ASP A 536 -17.67 13.33 -5.96
C ASP A 536 -17.59 13.72 -7.46
N LYS A 537 -17.40 15.02 -7.75
CA LYS A 537 -17.24 15.53 -9.13
C LYS A 537 -16.06 14.89 -9.87
N LEU A 538 -15.00 14.53 -9.16
CA LEU A 538 -13.79 13.93 -9.71
C LEU A 538 -13.83 12.39 -9.70
N ASN A 539 -14.91 11.77 -9.21
CA ASN A 539 -15.01 10.33 -8.94
C ASN A 539 -13.88 9.83 -8.03
N LEU A 540 -13.58 10.60 -6.98
CA LEU A 540 -12.56 10.34 -5.97
C LEU A 540 -13.22 10.08 -4.61
N ILE A 541 -12.46 9.48 -3.69
CA ILE A 541 -12.88 9.24 -2.32
C ILE A 541 -12.83 10.58 -1.55
N GLY A 542 -14.00 11.08 -1.14
CA GLY A 542 -14.10 12.22 -0.24
C GLY A 542 -13.55 11.87 1.15
N PRO A 543 -13.23 12.87 1.98
CA PRO A 543 -12.80 12.56 3.33
C PRO A 543 -13.96 11.86 4.08
N CYS A 544 -13.64 11.08 5.10
CA CYS A 544 -14.62 10.20 5.76
C CYS A 544 -14.78 10.44 7.27
N ALA A 545 -13.86 11.18 7.88
CA ALA A 545 -13.90 11.47 9.30
C ALA A 545 -13.31 12.86 9.62
N GLU A 546 -13.84 13.49 10.66
CA GLU A 546 -13.28 14.68 11.28
C GLU A 546 -12.57 14.31 12.58
N GLN A 547 -11.49 15.01 12.92
CA GLN A 547 -10.96 15.08 14.27
C GLN A 547 -11.19 16.47 14.89
N PRO A 548 -12.36 16.70 15.53
CA PRO A 548 -12.70 17.99 16.09
C PRO A 548 -12.54 18.04 17.61
N GLN A 549 -12.37 19.26 18.13
CA GLN A 549 -12.47 19.51 19.55
C GLN A 549 -13.93 19.32 19.97
N TYR A 550 -14.18 18.42 20.92
CA TYR A 550 -15.51 18.28 21.52
C TYR A 550 -15.38 17.91 22.99
N ASN A 551 -15.98 18.74 23.84
CA ASN A 551 -16.08 18.51 25.28
C ASN A 551 -17.21 19.37 25.84
N MET A 552 -17.50 19.20 27.13
CA MET A 552 -18.56 19.94 27.82
C MET A 552 -18.47 21.47 27.72
N LEU A 553 -17.29 22.02 27.40
CA LEU A 553 -17.06 23.46 27.24
C LEU A 553 -17.05 23.92 25.77
N HIS A 554 -16.87 23.00 24.82
CA HIS A 554 -16.72 23.28 23.40
C HIS A 554 -17.64 22.36 22.57
N ARG A 555 -18.80 22.89 22.16
CA ARG A 555 -19.91 22.08 21.62
C ARG A 555 -20.44 22.55 20.26
N THR A 556 -20.47 23.85 20.02
CA THR A 556 -21.21 24.46 18.90
C THR A 556 -20.82 23.91 17.53
N ARG A 557 -19.53 23.77 17.23
CA ARG A 557 -19.08 23.21 15.94
C ARG A 557 -19.57 21.78 15.76
N PHE A 558 -19.33 20.94 16.76
CA PHE A 558 -19.68 19.53 16.70
C PHE A 558 -21.19 19.29 16.64
N GLU A 559 -21.97 19.96 17.49
CA GLU A 559 -23.41 19.73 17.62
C GLU A 559 -24.22 20.48 16.56
N VAL A 560 -23.79 21.67 16.13
CA VAL A 560 -24.56 22.52 15.20
C VAL A 560 -23.93 22.61 13.82
N GLU A 561 -22.67 23.01 13.73
CA GLU A 561 -21.99 23.22 12.44
C GLU A 561 -21.91 21.93 11.62
N TYR A 562 -21.58 20.81 12.27
CA TYR A 562 -21.46 19.49 11.63
C TYR A 562 -22.75 18.69 11.54
N ALA A 563 -23.87 19.15 12.11
CA ALA A 563 -25.14 18.43 12.06
C ALA A 563 -25.54 17.98 10.63
N PRO A 564 -25.30 18.77 9.55
CA PRO A 564 -25.57 18.34 8.19
C PRO A 564 -24.63 17.23 7.66
N LEU A 565 -23.44 17.05 8.23
CA LEU A 565 -22.43 16.09 7.78
C LEU A 565 -22.70 14.66 8.25
N TYR A 566 -23.45 14.49 9.35
CA TYR A 566 -23.75 13.18 9.92
C TYR A 566 -24.79 12.36 9.14
N LYS A 567 -25.42 12.97 8.11
CA LYS A 567 -26.48 12.35 7.30
C LYS A 567 -25.97 11.97 5.91
N SER A 568 -26.66 11.03 5.26
CA SER A 568 -26.45 10.67 3.86
C SER A 568 -26.52 11.92 2.94
N PRO A 569 -25.66 12.04 1.91
CA PRO A 569 -24.68 11.05 1.46
C PRO A 569 -23.34 11.11 2.20
N ILE A 570 -23.14 12.01 3.17
CA ILE A 570 -21.82 12.23 3.78
C ILE A 570 -21.51 11.22 4.90
N GLU A 571 -22.44 11.01 5.84
CA GLU A 571 -22.27 10.05 6.96
C GLU A 571 -20.87 10.13 7.61
N TYR A 572 -20.46 11.34 7.99
CA TYR A 572 -19.10 11.64 8.44
C TYR A 572 -18.83 11.07 9.84
N GLY A 573 -17.72 10.36 10.01
CA GLY A 573 -17.26 9.86 11.32
C GLY A 573 -16.56 10.94 12.14
N THR A 574 -16.40 10.74 13.45
CA THR A 574 -15.67 11.70 14.28
C THR A 574 -14.73 11.03 15.30
N THR A 575 -13.52 11.56 15.40
CA THR A 575 -12.52 11.17 16.40
C THR A 575 -12.29 12.34 17.35
N ILE A 576 -12.86 12.33 18.55
CA ILE A 576 -12.86 13.51 19.42
C ILE A 576 -11.50 13.71 20.08
N TRP A 577 -10.91 14.91 19.92
CA TRP A 577 -9.72 15.31 20.68
C TRP A 577 -10.07 16.29 21.82
N SER A 578 -9.22 16.30 22.85
CA SER A 578 -9.39 17.09 24.08
C SER A 578 -10.77 16.95 24.76
N PRO A 579 -11.26 15.71 25.00
CA PRO A 579 -12.53 15.48 25.70
C PRO A 579 -12.50 15.97 27.16
N LEU A 580 -11.31 16.10 27.75
CA LEU A 580 -11.08 16.61 29.10
C LEU A 580 -10.65 18.09 29.14
N ALA A 581 -10.74 18.80 28.00
CA ALA A 581 -10.30 20.20 27.85
C ALA A 581 -8.87 20.41 28.38
N SER A 582 -7.92 19.62 27.87
CA SER A 582 -6.51 19.63 28.30
C SER A 582 -6.31 19.46 29.81
N GLY A 583 -7.22 18.73 30.47
CA GLY A 583 -7.17 18.43 31.89
C GLY A 583 -7.95 19.39 32.78
N LEU A 584 -8.53 20.47 32.24
CA LEU A 584 -9.34 21.42 33.02
C LEU A 584 -10.55 20.73 33.67
N LEU A 585 -11.18 19.81 32.93
CA LEU A 585 -12.38 19.10 33.40
C LEU A 585 -12.10 18.00 34.43
N THR A 586 -10.84 17.73 34.79
CA THR A 586 -10.51 16.69 35.77
C THR A 586 -10.51 17.19 37.22
N GLY A 587 -10.81 18.47 37.46
CA GLY A 587 -10.77 19.07 38.80
C GLY A 587 -9.37 19.23 39.40
N LYS A 588 -8.29 19.02 38.62
CA LYS A 588 -6.90 19.14 39.09
C LYS A 588 -6.51 20.58 39.47
N TYR A 589 -7.22 21.56 38.93
CA TYR A 589 -6.92 22.98 39.06
C TYR A 589 -7.86 23.73 40.04
N SER A 590 -8.70 23.03 40.81
CA SER A 590 -9.67 23.62 41.75
C SER A 590 -9.05 24.54 42.79
N SER A 591 -9.75 25.62 43.14
CA SER A 591 -9.33 26.68 44.10
C SER A 591 -8.78 26.15 45.43
N ARG A 592 -9.29 25.04 45.97
CA ARG A 592 -8.84 24.43 47.24
C ARG A 592 -7.39 23.91 47.28
N LYS A 593 -6.72 23.75 46.14
CA LYS A 593 -5.29 23.34 46.10
C LYS A 593 -4.31 24.51 45.94
N LEU A 594 -4.82 25.73 45.74
CA LEU A 594 -4.02 26.93 45.50
C LEU A 594 -3.74 27.76 46.77
N GLU A 595 -4.35 27.42 47.91
CA GLU A 595 -4.22 28.15 49.18
C GLU A 595 -2.88 27.94 49.93
N GLY A 596 -1.94 27.16 49.38
CA GLY A 596 -0.65 26.84 50.03
C GLY A 596 0.59 27.50 49.43
N ALA A 597 0.47 28.29 48.36
CA ALA A 597 1.60 28.93 47.70
C ALA A 597 1.50 30.46 47.83
N ASP A 598 2.54 31.05 48.42
CA ASP A 598 2.68 32.47 48.73
C ASP A 598 2.15 33.40 47.63
N SER A 599 1.40 34.39 48.08
CA SER A 599 0.49 35.29 47.37
C SER A 599 1.14 36.34 46.45
N ARG A 600 2.18 35.95 45.70
CA ARG A 600 2.71 36.71 44.55
C ARG A 600 2.97 35.88 43.29
N LEU A 601 2.73 34.56 43.35
CA LEU A 601 2.86 33.61 42.23
C LEU A 601 1.51 32.99 41.79
N GLY A 602 0.43 33.29 42.50
CA GLY A 602 -0.92 32.81 42.22
C GLY A 602 -1.63 33.66 41.15
N LEU A 603 -2.31 32.99 40.23
CA LEU A 603 -3.13 33.51 39.11
C LEU A 603 -2.41 33.86 37.81
N THR A 604 -1.18 34.40 37.81
CA THR A 604 -0.48 34.74 36.55
C THR A 604 0.52 33.69 36.08
N GLY A 605 1.15 32.93 37.00
CA GLY A 605 2.21 31.98 36.68
C GLY A 605 1.74 30.58 36.25
N SER A 606 0.78 29.98 36.96
CA SER A 606 0.35 28.58 36.75
C SER A 606 -0.57 28.36 35.55
N LEU A 607 -1.15 29.43 35.01
CA LEU A 607 -1.97 29.46 33.78
C LEU A 607 -1.23 30.09 32.59
N SER A 608 0.02 30.52 32.77
CA SER A 608 0.83 31.13 31.69
C SER A 608 1.08 30.16 30.53
N TRP A 609 1.25 28.86 30.82
CA TRP A 609 1.36 27.81 29.80
C TRP A 609 0.02 27.56 29.09
N LEU A 610 -1.11 27.72 29.80
CA LEU A 610 -2.45 27.74 29.19
C LEU A 610 -2.52 28.91 28.19
N ARG A 611 -2.16 30.14 28.61
CA ARG A 611 -2.05 31.33 27.74
C ARG A 611 -1.12 31.14 26.55
N GLN A 612 0.04 30.51 26.72
CA GLN A 612 0.98 30.23 25.63
C GLN A 612 0.47 29.19 24.63
N GLN A 613 -0.24 28.15 25.08
CA GLN A 613 -0.93 27.22 24.17
C GLN A 613 -2.09 27.92 23.41
N PHE A 614 -2.77 28.88 24.07
CA PHE A 614 -3.84 29.69 23.48
C PHE A 614 -3.34 30.65 22.39
N GLU A 615 -2.21 31.34 22.60
CA GLU A 615 -1.62 32.26 21.62
C GLU A 615 -0.95 31.54 20.44
N ALA A 616 -0.53 30.28 20.64
CA ALA A 616 0.10 29.45 19.60
C ALA A 616 -0.89 28.78 18.63
N GLY A 617 -2.19 29.08 18.71
CA GLY A 617 -3.20 28.59 17.78
C GLY A 617 -3.61 27.12 17.97
N GLN A 618 -3.46 26.58 19.20
CA GLN A 618 -3.94 25.25 19.54
C GLN A 618 -5.03 25.32 20.62
N GLY A 619 -6.29 25.29 20.18
CA GLY A 619 -7.45 24.97 21.01
C GLY A 619 -7.88 26.06 21.98
N LEU A 620 -9.08 26.61 21.77
CA LEU A 620 -9.74 27.68 22.55
C LEU A 620 -9.29 29.09 22.15
N ASN A 621 -9.63 29.50 20.92
CA ASN A 621 -9.69 30.91 20.56
C ASN A 621 -10.67 31.63 21.53
N GLY A 622 -10.20 32.64 22.27
CA GLY A 622 -11.05 33.65 22.91
C GLY A 622 -11.40 33.47 24.40
N LEU A 623 -10.54 32.87 25.22
CA LEU A 623 -10.78 32.83 26.68
C LEU A 623 -10.34 34.14 27.36
N GLU A 624 -11.31 35.01 27.65
CA GLU A 624 -11.15 36.14 28.56
C GLU A 624 -11.05 35.66 30.03
N GLU A 625 -10.52 36.48 30.94
CA GLU A 625 -10.36 36.15 32.37
C GLU A 625 -11.69 35.71 33.03
N LYS A 626 -12.81 36.37 32.67
CA LYS A 626 -14.18 36.00 33.06
C LYS A 626 -14.61 34.58 32.66
N ASN A 627 -13.94 33.98 31.67
CA ASN A 627 -14.23 32.61 31.21
C ASN A 627 -13.52 31.56 32.08
N VAL A 628 -12.41 31.89 32.74
CA VAL A 628 -11.70 30.94 33.62
C VAL A 628 -12.51 30.69 34.89
N ASP A 629 -13.02 31.74 35.55
CA ASP A 629 -13.86 31.60 36.74
C ASP A 629 -15.13 30.78 36.46
N ARG A 630 -15.77 31.03 35.31
CA ARG A 630 -16.91 30.23 34.85
C ARG A 630 -16.54 28.75 34.65
N ILE A 631 -15.37 28.45 34.07
CA ILE A 631 -14.91 27.07 33.88
C ILE A 631 -14.70 26.39 35.24
N MET A 632 -14.10 27.09 36.21
CA MET A 632 -13.90 26.56 37.56
C MET A 632 -15.23 26.30 38.28
N GLU A 633 -16.20 27.21 38.14
CA GLU A 633 -17.56 27.04 38.67
C GLU A 633 -18.24 25.81 38.06
N VAL A 634 -18.16 25.64 36.73
CA VAL A 634 -18.69 24.45 36.04
C VAL A 634 -18.06 23.18 36.59
N VAL A 635 -16.73 23.13 36.73
CA VAL A 635 -16.01 21.94 37.23
C VAL A 635 -16.44 21.58 38.65
N GLU A 636 -16.59 22.56 39.55
CA GLU A 636 -17.06 22.30 40.91
C GLU A 636 -18.53 21.87 40.96
N ASN A 637 -19.39 22.45 40.12
CA ASN A 637 -20.80 22.08 40.05
C ASN A 637 -21.07 20.75 39.34
N LEU A 638 -20.13 20.24 38.53
CA LEU A 638 -20.19 18.88 37.97
C LEU A 638 -19.82 17.80 39.00
N ARG A 639 -19.09 18.16 40.06
CA ARG A 639 -18.57 17.20 41.05
C ARG A 639 -19.69 16.46 41.80
N PRO A 640 -20.77 17.11 42.29
CA PRO A 640 -21.89 16.40 42.91
C PRO A 640 -22.57 15.40 41.98
N ILE A 641 -22.64 15.69 40.68
CA ILE A 641 -23.22 14.77 39.67
C ILE A 641 -22.30 13.56 39.49
N ALA A 642 -20.99 13.76 39.42
CA ALA A 642 -20.01 12.68 39.35
C ALA A 642 -20.06 11.78 40.60
N ASP A 643 -20.10 12.39 41.78
CA ASP A 643 -20.19 11.68 43.07
C ASP A 643 -21.47 10.85 43.17
N LYS A 644 -22.63 11.42 42.75
CA LYS A 644 -23.92 10.72 42.67
C LYS A 644 -23.86 9.47 41.80
N LEU A 645 -23.08 9.48 40.73
CA LEU A 645 -22.90 8.34 39.82
C LEU A 645 -21.82 7.36 40.28
N GLY A 646 -21.02 7.73 41.30
CA GLY A 646 -19.82 7.01 41.72
C GLY A 646 -18.67 7.09 40.71
N ALA A 647 -18.63 8.15 39.90
CA ALA A 647 -17.62 8.37 38.87
C ALA A 647 -16.61 9.45 39.29
N THR A 648 -15.39 9.39 38.77
CA THR A 648 -14.52 10.58 38.80
C THR A 648 -15.03 11.63 37.81
N LEU A 649 -14.68 12.90 38.01
CA LEU A 649 -15.01 13.97 37.05
C LEU A 649 -14.50 13.66 35.63
N ALA A 650 -13.30 13.08 35.52
CA ALA A 650 -12.75 12.66 34.24
C ALA A 650 -13.61 11.58 33.57
N GLN A 651 -14.04 10.57 34.33
CA GLN A 651 -14.92 9.51 33.84
C GLN A 651 -16.28 10.06 33.41
N LEU A 652 -16.88 10.98 34.18
CA LEU A 652 -18.12 11.65 33.80
C LEU A 652 -17.98 12.38 32.46
N CYS A 653 -16.92 13.16 32.28
CA CYS A 653 -16.68 13.94 31.06
C CYS A 653 -16.43 13.04 29.84
N LEU A 654 -15.64 11.97 29.99
CA LEU A 654 -15.39 11.00 28.93
C LEU A 654 -16.67 10.22 28.56
N ALA A 655 -17.44 9.79 29.56
CA ALA A 655 -18.70 9.10 29.35
C ALA A 655 -19.72 9.99 28.63
N TRP A 656 -19.77 11.27 28.99
CA TRP A 656 -20.63 12.27 28.35
C TRP A 656 -20.28 12.45 26.87
N ALA A 657 -18.98 12.57 26.54
CA ALA A 657 -18.55 12.67 25.14
C ALA A 657 -18.91 11.38 24.37
N ALA A 658 -18.63 10.21 24.93
CA ALA A 658 -18.91 8.92 24.30
C ALA A 658 -20.42 8.60 24.14
N LYS A 659 -21.29 9.23 24.94
CA LYS A 659 -22.75 9.07 24.89
C LYS A 659 -23.37 9.62 23.61
N ASN A 660 -22.74 10.63 22.99
CA ASN A 660 -23.26 11.22 21.77
C ASN A 660 -23.17 10.21 20.60
N PRO A 661 -24.27 9.92 19.88
CA PRO A 661 -24.28 8.91 18.81
C PRO A 661 -23.40 9.27 17.61
N HIS A 662 -23.03 10.54 17.45
CA HIS A 662 -22.18 11.02 16.36
C HIS A 662 -20.68 10.94 16.70
N VAL A 663 -20.32 10.50 17.91
CA VAL A 663 -18.94 10.24 18.32
C VAL A 663 -18.55 8.82 17.95
N SER A 664 -17.65 8.65 16.97
CA SER A 664 -17.12 7.32 16.63
C SER A 664 -16.09 6.86 17.66
N THR A 665 -15.21 7.76 18.09
CA THR A 665 -14.19 7.48 19.11
C THR A 665 -13.87 8.73 19.93
N VAL A 666 -13.47 8.51 21.19
CA VAL A 666 -12.94 9.53 22.09
C VAL A 666 -11.45 9.25 22.26
N ILE A 667 -10.60 10.19 21.84
CA ILE A 667 -9.15 10.09 22.00
C ILE A 667 -8.78 10.57 23.39
N THR A 668 -8.28 9.64 24.20
CA THR A 668 -7.69 9.94 25.50
C THR A 668 -6.17 10.09 25.37
N GLY A 669 -5.61 10.91 26.25
CA GLY A 669 -4.17 11.01 26.43
C GLY A 669 -3.82 10.50 27.82
N ALA A 670 -2.88 9.58 27.89
CA ALA A 670 -2.38 9.03 29.15
C ALA A 670 -0.86 9.02 29.16
N SER A 671 -0.27 9.47 30.27
CA SER A 671 1.18 9.37 30.47
C SER A 671 1.58 8.14 31.28
N ARG A 672 0.60 7.39 31.80
CA ARG A 672 0.79 6.16 32.58
C ARG A 672 -0.34 5.18 32.31
N SER A 673 -0.05 3.88 32.34
CA SER A 673 -1.03 2.82 32.07
C SER A 673 -2.23 2.80 33.02
N SER A 674 -2.06 3.23 34.28
CA SER A 674 -3.17 3.33 35.24
C SER A 674 -4.24 4.34 34.83
N GLN A 675 -3.84 5.42 34.14
CA GLN A 675 -4.77 6.43 33.63
C GLN A 675 -5.61 5.88 32.48
N ILE A 676 -5.05 5.01 31.64
CA ILE A 676 -5.79 4.36 30.54
C ILE A 676 -6.93 3.51 31.12
N VAL A 677 -6.61 2.68 32.11
CA VAL A 677 -7.62 1.85 32.80
C VAL A 677 -8.67 2.74 33.49
N GLU A 678 -8.25 3.83 34.14
CA GLU A 678 -9.16 4.78 34.77
C GLU A 678 -10.08 5.48 33.76
N ASN A 679 -9.55 5.87 32.60
CA ASN A 679 -10.30 6.49 31.51
C ASN A 679 -11.31 5.52 30.90
N PHE A 680 -10.92 4.27 30.63
CA PHE A 680 -11.82 3.28 30.03
C PHE A 680 -12.96 2.86 30.96
N LYS A 681 -12.79 2.98 32.29
CA LYS A 681 -13.90 2.84 33.24
C LYS A 681 -15.03 3.85 33.00
N ALA A 682 -14.80 4.94 32.27
CA ALA A 682 -15.85 5.85 31.81
C ALA A 682 -16.99 5.11 31.06
N LEU A 683 -16.67 4.03 30.33
CA LEU A 683 -17.65 3.20 29.62
C LEU A 683 -18.74 2.63 30.54
N THR A 684 -18.41 2.34 31.80
CA THR A 684 -19.39 1.85 32.79
C THR A 684 -20.47 2.88 33.14
N PHE A 685 -20.20 4.16 32.87
CA PHE A 685 -21.10 5.27 33.20
C PHE A 685 -21.91 5.76 32.00
N VAL A 686 -21.57 5.39 30.76
CA VAL A 686 -22.31 5.80 29.54
C VAL A 686 -23.79 5.40 29.61
N SER A 687 -24.08 4.20 30.11
CA SER A 687 -25.46 3.72 30.31
C SER A 687 -26.19 4.42 31.46
N LYS A 688 -25.44 4.96 32.44
CA LYS A 688 -25.98 5.67 33.61
C LYS A 688 -26.29 7.15 33.33
N LEU A 689 -25.83 7.70 32.21
CA LEU A 689 -26.23 9.02 31.73
C LEU A 689 -27.65 8.96 31.14
N THR A 690 -28.64 8.93 32.03
CA THR A 690 -30.07 8.98 31.70
C THR A 690 -30.46 10.39 31.25
N PRO A 691 -31.63 10.57 30.61
CA PRO A 691 -32.12 11.90 30.23
C PRO A 691 -32.14 12.90 31.39
N GLU A 692 -32.49 12.45 32.60
CA GLU A 692 -32.53 13.29 33.80
C GLU A 692 -31.13 13.76 34.21
N ILE A 693 -30.14 12.86 34.19
CA ILE A 693 -28.74 13.20 34.49
C ILE A 693 -28.16 14.13 33.42
N LEU A 694 -28.49 13.91 32.14
CA LEU A 694 -28.06 14.79 31.06
C LEU A 694 -28.66 16.19 31.26
N GLU A 695 -29.92 16.31 31.67
CA GLU A 695 -30.52 17.61 31.98
C GLU A 695 -29.85 18.28 33.20
N GLU A 696 -29.53 17.54 34.27
CA GLU A 696 -28.74 18.05 35.40
C GLU A 696 -27.39 18.62 34.92
N ILE A 697 -26.70 17.92 34.02
CA ILE A 697 -25.45 18.40 33.41
C ILE A 697 -25.69 19.67 32.59
N GLU A 698 -26.74 19.72 31.76
CA GLU A 698 -27.07 20.91 30.96
C GLU A 698 -27.33 22.15 31.83
N GLN A 699 -28.00 21.98 32.98
CA GLN A 699 -28.22 23.07 33.95
C GLN A 699 -26.93 23.58 34.58
N VAL A 700 -25.89 22.76 34.67
CA VAL A 700 -24.55 23.19 35.11
C VAL A 700 -23.81 23.90 33.97
N LEU A 701 -23.80 23.31 32.77
CA LEU A 701 -23.00 23.82 31.65
C LEU A 701 -23.53 25.16 31.10
N LYS A 702 -24.86 25.30 31.02
CA LYS A 702 -25.56 26.50 30.51
C LYS A 702 -24.97 27.02 29.20
N ASN A 703 -24.61 26.09 28.31
CA ASN A 703 -23.96 26.38 27.03
C ASN A 703 -24.50 25.53 25.88
N LYS A 704 -25.68 24.90 26.07
CA LYS A 704 -26.35 24.10 25.04
C LYS A 704 -26.42 24.89 23.73
N PRO A 705 -25.81 24.41 22.64
CA PRO A 705 -25.81 25.11 21.37
C PRO A 705 -27.23 25.34 20.84
N LYS A 706 -27.49 26.53 20.29
CA LYS A 706 -28.73 26.82 19.58
C LYS A 706 -28.61 26.30 18.15
N HIS A 707 -29.47 25.36 17.76
CA HIS A 707 -29.56 24.94 16.37
C HIS A 707 -30.25 26.03 15.53
N PRO A 708 -29.94 26.14 14.22
CA PRO A 708 -30.71 26.98 13.31
C PRO A 708 -32.20 26.57 13.37
N TYR A 709 -33.07 27.58 13.28
CA TYR A 709 -34.51 27.49 13.53
C TYR A 709 -35.15 26.28 12.81
N ASP A 710 -35.72 25.35 13.57
CA ASP A 710 -36.56 24.28 13.06
C ASP A 710 -38.03 24.65 13.29
N TRP A 711 -38.70 25.10 12.23
CA TRP A 711 -40.12 25.48 12.29
C TRP A 711 -41.05 24.29 12.60
N THR A 712 -40.57 23.05 12.55
CA THR A 712 -41.39 21.85 12.81
C THR A 712 -41.49 21.48 14.29
N LEU A 713 -40.64 22.06 15.14
CA LEU A 713 -40.62 21.85 16.59
C LEU A 713 -41.44 22.89 17.37
N MET A 714 -42.17 23.76 16.67
CA MET A 714 -43.16 24.66 17.27
C MET A 714 -44.51 23.96 17.37
N ASN A 715 -44.77 23.35 18.53
CA ASN A 715 -46.12 23.08 19.03
C ASN A 715 -46.30 23.81 20.36
#